data_AF-A0A562KFL9-F1
#
_entry.id   AF-A0A562KFL9-F1
#
_cell.length_a   1.000
_cell.length_b   1.000
_cell.length_c   1.000
_cell.angle_alpha   90.00
_cell.angle_beta   90.00
_cell.angle_gamma   90.00
#
_symmetry.space_group_name_H-M   'P 1'
#
loop_
_entity.id
_entity.type
_entity.pdbx_description
1 polymer ?
#
loop_
_entity_poly.entity_id
_entity_poly.type
_entity_poly.pdbx_seq_one_letter_code
_entity_poly.pdbx_strand_id
1 'polypeptide(L)'
;MKSKLFFLLLSLISYSQIPTYYSSIDFTQSGNTLKAQLSTLITTTHTNQLPYTSTATDVWDALQSGDKNPLNSSQVLLIYGYNDVDAIFKNDRIDAVTNICSTTCPAGSWNREHCYALSLGTPALVTSSPGPGTDAHHIRASDVTFNADRGNRLYADGEGDAGPVGIYWYPGDEWKGDIARMMMYMYVRYNTRCLAINVGSGATTYNADMPDIFLEWNEEDPVSDFERTRNNVLESIQGNRNPFIDNPYLATLIWGGPQAPDTWNTLSCPNTTIWDGFSWSNGVPDKGVKAIISGNFTSSGDLYACSLSIIGTSQVNLQSNHTFTIVRNINVDPTASFTIQNSANLVQINHVSNSGNITLMRESAPVLRLDYTAWSAPVSNQNLLAFSPNTLSNRFYEYISSGTTPSTAYISINPSLNNFLATKGYVIRSPNNWSSSISSPYFGTFVGIPNNGEYFSPINLGYNLLGNPYPATIQASHFIGLNRTIETLYFWTHTSQAIGGLYPMNNFASYTNLGGVAAAAGGQIPDGTIKPGQGFYLYSSENTTAWFHNALRYDVKNSQFFRNELAENRDVFRINLNGDNKAYNQILIGYTDKASNNFDLGIDGKAFEIGIPMIYTLIDDVKYVIQGRPAFNEDDSVLLGFKSETSGFFSISLENFEGVFSSKSIYLKDKLTNSLIDLKDNSYSFLSEPGIFNDRFEIVYKRPTLIENSLEDVIVYTTENEITIFSNGNSIDKIEVYDVLGRELSVRKSVLSERVSISNVKKSNQALILIITLNNGNRINKKVVF
;
A
#
# COMPACT_ATOMS: atom_id res chain seq x y z
N MET A 1 28.81 38.31 -34.85
CA MET A 1 27.70 38.70 -33.93
C MET A 1 26.63 37.63 -33.99
N LYS A 2 26.51 36.78 -32.97
CA LYS A 2 25.41 35.81 -32.83
C LYS A 2 24.49 36.33 -31.72
N SER A 3 23.27 36.71 -32.10
CA SER A 3 22.24 37.22 -31.20
C SER A 3 21.76 36.10 -30.29
N LYS A 4 21.81 36.31 -28.97
CA LYS A 4 21.20 35.42 -27.97
C LYS A 4 19.77 35.91 -27.71
N LEU A 5 18.78 35.08 -28.03
CA LEU A 5 17.39 35.32 -27.68
C LEU A 5 17.19 34.92 -26.21
N PHE A 6 16.86 35.88 -25.36
CA PHE A 6 16.57 35.68 -23.95
C PHE A 6 15.06 35.41 -23.80
N PHE A 7 14.67 34.18 -23.47
CA PHE A 7 13.28 33.85 -23.16
C PHE A 7 12.99 34.29 -21.72
N LEU A 8 12.21 35.36 -21.57
CA LEU A 8 11.67 35.81 -20.30
C LEU A 8 10.44 34.96 -19.98
N LEU A 9 10.53 34.03 -19.03
CA LEU A 9 9.35 33.35 -18.46
C LEU A 9 8.61 34.35 -17.58
N LEU A 10 7.51 34.90 -18.07
CA LEU A 10 6.54 35.63 -17.26
C LEU A 10 5.71 34.59 -16.48
N SER A 11 5.88 34.54 -15.17
CA SER A 11 4.99 33.79 -14.27
C SER A 11 3.64 34.50 -14.21
N LEU A 12 2.62 33.92 -14.86
CA LEU A 12 1.23 34.35 -14.71
C LEU A 12 0.74 33.93 -13.31
N ILE A 13 0.44 34.90 -12.46
CA ILE A 13 -0.26 34.67 -11.20
C ILE A 13 -1.75 34.66 -11.53
N SER A 14 -2.35 33.47 -11.67
CA SER A 14 -3.80 33.31 -11.74
C SER A 14 -4.37 33.31 -10.33
N TYR A 15 -5.32 34.22 -10.05
CA TYR A 15 -6.13 34.13 -8.84
C TYR A 15 -7.15 33.01 -9.03
N SER A 16 -7.26 32.10 -8.05
CA SER A 16 -8.32 31.11 -8.05
C SER A 16 -9.66 31.83 -7.88
N GLN A 17 -10.60 31.58 -8.79
CA GLN A 17 -11.92 32.19 -8.80
C GLN A 17 -12.98 31.12 -9.01
N ILE A 18 -14.15 31.33 -8.41
CA ILE A 18 -15.32 30.49 -8.64
C ILE A 18 -15.70 30.59 -10.13
N PRO A 19 -15.95 29.48 -10.83
CA PRO A 19 -16.32 29.51 -12.25
C PRO A 19 -17.59 30.33 -12.50
N THR A 20 -17.65 31.04 -13.63
CA THR A 20 -18.80 31.89 -14.02
C THR A 20 -20.14 31.15 -14.02
N TYR A 21 -20.12 29.84 -14.28
CA TYR A 21 -21.29 28.95 -14.21
C TYR A 21 -22.03 29.05 -12.86
N TYR A 22 -21.31 29.31 -11.76
CA TYR A 22 -21.85 29.42 -10.40
C TYR A 22 -22.14 30.86 -9.93
N SER A 23 -22.13 31.84 -10.85
CA SER A 23 -22.30 33.26 -10.49
C SER A 23 -23.64 33.62 -9.83
N SER A 24 -24.66 32.78 -9.97
CA SER A 24 -25.98 32.95 -9.33
C SER A 24 -26.07 32.37 -7.91
N ILE A 25 -25.02 31.71 -7.42
CA ILE A 25 -24.99 31.03 -6.12
C ILE A 25 -24.42 31.95 -5.04
N ASP A 26 -25.09 32.02 -3.89
CA ASP A 26 -24.61 32.71 -2.71
C ASP A 26 -23.90 31.71 -1.77
N PHE A 27 -22.58 31.63 -1.90
CA PHE A 27 -21.74 30.74 -1.08
C PHE A 27 -21.54 31.21 0.37
N THR A 28 -22.18 32.31 0.80
CA THR A 28 -22.27 32.63 2.23
C THR A 28 -23.35 31.79 2.94
N GLN A 29 -24.26 31.18 2.17
CA GLN A 29 -25.26 30.24 2.66
C GLN A 29 -24.69 28.82 2.74
N SER A 30 -25.32 27.97 3.56
CA SER A 30 -24.98 26.56 3.74
C SER A 30 -26.24 25.69 3.87
N GLY A 31 -26.07 24.38 4.01
CA GLY A 31 -27.16 23.45 4.23
C GLY A 31 -28.19 23.42 3.10
N ASN A 32 -29.46 23.25 3.46
CA ASN A 32 -30.56 23.15 2.51
C ASN A 32 -30.76 24.41 1.65
N THR A 33 -30.34 25.60 2.12
CA THR A 33 -30.41 26.83 1.33
C THR A 33 -29.45 26.76 0.14
N LEU A 34 -28.19 26.37 0.38
CA LEU A 34 -27.19 26.19 -0.69
C LEU A 34 -27.60 25.06 -1.65
N LYS A 35 -28.09 23.93 -1.10
CA LYS A 35 -28.63 22.80 -1.89
C LYS A 35 -29.73 23.24 -2.85
N ALA A 36 -30.68 24.06 -2.40
CA ALA A 36 -31.78 24.55 -3.23
C ALA A 36 -31.31 25.48 -4.36
N GLN A 37 -30.32 26.34 -4.09
CA GLN A 37 -29.71 27.19 -5.12
C GLN A 37 -28.99 26.36 -6.19
N LEU A 38 -28.16 25.39 -5.77
CA LEU A 38 -27.47 24.48 -6.70
C LEU A 38 -28.48 23.66 -7.52
N SER A 39 -29.52 23.11 -6.89
CA SER A 39 -30.59 22.37 -7.56
C SER A 39 -31.27 23.21 -8.65
N THR A 40 -31.55 24.49 -8.36
CA THR A 40 -32.12 25.42 -9.33
C THR A 40 -31.18 25.67 -10.50
N LEU A 41 -29.89 25.93 -10.22
CA LEU A 41 -28.87 26.14 -11.25
C LEU A 41 -28.77 24.94 -12.20
N ILE A 42 -28.50 23.75 -11.67
CA ILE A 42 -28.31 22.56 -12.52
C ILE A 42 -29.59 22.12 -13.23
N THR A 43 -30.77 22.45 -12.68
CA THR A 43 -32.05 22.21 -13.36
C THR A 43 -32.26 23.16 -14.53
N THR A 44 -31.98 24.45 -14.34
CA THR A 44 -32.20 25.47 -15.37
C THR A 44 -31.17 25.40 -16.50
N THR A 45 -29.95 24.97 -16.22
CA THR A 45 -28.90 24.81 -17.24
C THR A 45 -28.96 23.48 -18.00
N HIS A 46 -29.72 22.48 -17.52
CA HIS A 46 -29.86 21.19 -18.21
C HIS A 46 -30.83 21.35 -19.39
N THR A 47 -30.36 22.03 -20.45
CA THR A 47 -31.15 22.46 -21.61
C THR A 47 -31.32 21.37 -22.66
N ASN A 48 -30.44 20.37 -22.68
CA ASN A 48 -30.53 19.24 -23.61
C ASN A 48 -30.62 17.91 -22.85
N GLN A 49 -31.85 17.42 -22.66
CA GLN A 49 -32.09 16.11 -22.05
C GLN A 49 -32.00 15.01 -23.10
N LEU A 50 -31.04 14.10 -22.91
CA LEU A 50 -30.73 13.09 -23.90
C LEU A 50 -31.80 11.99 -23.97
N PRO A 51 -32.18 11.52 -25.18
CA PRO A 51 -32.86 10.24 -25.33
C PRO A 51 -31.90 9.10 -24.99
N TYR A 52 -32.43 7.94 -24.57
CA TYR A 52 -31.58 6.79 -24.25
C TYR A 52 -30.86 6.24 -25.48
N THR A 53 -31.58 6.01 -26.59
CA THR A 53 -30.99 5.64 -27.89
C THR A 53 -31.71 6.36 -29.03
N SER A 54 -30.96 6.96 -29.95
CA SER A 54 -31.49 7.80 -31.04
C SER A 54 -30.49 7.94 -32.20
N THR A 55 -30.93 8.48 -33.33
CA THR A 55 -30.06 8.85 -34.46
C THR A 55 -29.46 10.26 -34.33
N ALA A 56 -30.07 11.12 -33.51
CA ALA A 56 -29.45 12.33 -32.97
C ALA A 56 -28.72 12.02 -31.66
N THR A 57 -27.94 12.98 -31.14
CA THR A 57 -27.14 12.84 -29.92
C THR A 57 -27.91 12.18 -28.77
N ASP A 58 -27.38 11.07 -28.29
CA ASP A 58 -27.99 10.26 -27.22
C ASP A 58 -26.98 9.91 -26.11
N VAL A 59 -27.39 9.01 -25.20
CA VAL A 59 -26.53 8.57 -24.09
C VAL A 59 -25.28 7.81 -24.58
N TRP A 60 -25.34 7.07 -25.70
CA TRP A 60 -24.14 6.41 -26.25
C TRP A 60 -23.11 7.45 -26.69
N ASP A 61 -23.53 8.47 -27.44
CA ASP A 61 -22.63 9.53 -27.89
C ASP A 61 -21.97 10.26 -26.71
N ALA A 62 -22.74 10.47 -25.64
CA ALA A 62 -22.26 11.09 -24.42
C ALA A 62 -21.17 10.26 -23.72
N LEU A 63 -21.34 8.94 -23.62
CA LEU A 63 -20.35 8.05 -23.00
C LEU A 63 -19.13 7.82 -23.90
N GLN A 64 -19.33 7.62 -25.20
CA GLN A 64 -18.23 7.48 -26.16
C GLN A 64 -17.35 8.73 -26.20
N SER A 65 -17.89 9.89 -25.84
CA SER A 65 -17.14 11.14 -25.74
C SER A 65 -16.60 11.42 -24.33
N GLY A 66 -17.41 11.18 -23.31
CA GLY A 66 -17.14 11.55 -21.91
C GLY A 66 -16.28 10.53 -21.16
N ASP A 67 -16.38 9.24 -21.50
CA ASP A 67 -15.69 8.16 -20.79
C ASP A 67 -14.36 7.76 -21.48
N LYS A 68 -13.83 8.60 -22.38
CA LYS A 68 -12.57 8.31 -23.09
C LYS A 68 -11.38 8.13 -22.15
N ASN A 69 -10.56 7.12 -22.41
CA ASN A 69 -9.28 6.93 -21.75
C ASN A 69 -8.35 8.13 -22.05
N PRO A 70 -7.86 8.87 -21.03
CA PRO A 70 -6.97 10.02 -21.22
C PRO A 70 -5.66 9.68 -21.94
N LEU A 71 -5.20 8.43 -21.87
CA LEU A 71 -3.97 7.96 -22.49
C LEU A 71 -4.18 7.47 -23.94
N ASN A 72 -5.42 7.13 -24.31
CA ASN A 72 -5.76 6.61 -25.62
C ASN A 72 -7.23 6.89 -25.97
N SER A 73 -7.46 7.88 -26.83
CA SER A 73 -8.82 8.30 -27.23
C SER A 73 -9.62 7.26 -28.03
N SER A 74 -9.01 6.13 -28.40
CA SER A 74 -9.69 5.00 -29.06
C SER A 74 -10.33 4.04 -28.05
N GLN A 75 -10.09 4.26 -26.76
CA GLN A 75 -10.62 3.46 -25.66
C GLN A 75 -11.52 4.29 -24.75
N VAL A 76 -12.42 3.62 -24.05
CA VAL A 76 -13.18 4.15 -22.90
C VAL A 76 -12.68 3.51 -21.62
N LEU A 77 -12.83 4.20 -20.50
CA LEU A 77 -12.69 3.61 -19.17
C LEU A 77 -14.01 2.97 -18.76
N LEU A 78 -13.94 1.73 -18.28
CA LEU A 78 -15.09 0.97 -17.81
C LEU A 78 -15.21 1.10 -16.30
N ILE A 79 -16.33 1.67 -15.83
CA ILE A 79 -16.58 1.77 -14.38
C ILE A 79 -16.64 0.37 -13.78
N TYR A 80 -16.07 0.24 -12.58
CA TYR A 80 -15.77 -1.00 -11.85
C TYR A 80 -14.57 -1.80 -12.36
N GLY A 81 -14.09 -1.57 -13.58
CA GLY A 81 -12.92 -2.26 -14.11
C GLY A 81 -11.62 -1.90 -13.37
N TYR A 82 -10.66 -2.83 -13.35
CA TYR A 82 -9.41 -2.72 -12.60
C TYR A 82 -8.20 -3.50 -13.14
N ASN A 83 -8.37 -4.48 -14.05
CA ASN A 83 -7.26 -5.29 -14.57
C ASN A 83 -7.38 -5.48 -16.08
N ASP A 84 -6.35 -5.11 -16.85
CA ASP A 84 -6.30 -5.26 -18.31
C ASP A 84 -5.30 -6.35 -18.77
N VAL A 85 -4.64 -7.05 -17.83
CA VAL A 85 -3.44 -7.88 -18.08
C VAL A 85 -3.76 -9.38 -18.04
N ASP A 86 -4.92 -9.75 -17.51
CA ASP A 86 -5.37 -11.13 -17.46
C ASP A 86 -6.20 -11.49 -18.72
N ALA A 87 -6.76 -12.70 -18.75
CA ALA A 87 -7.62 -13.16 -19.84
C ALA A 87 -9.12 -13.00 -19.52
N ILE A 88 -9.47 -12.19 -18.50
CA ILE A 88 -10.80 -12.06 -17.92
C ILE A 88 -11.38 -10.69 -18.30
N PHE A 89 -12.04 -10.60 -19.45
CA PHE A 89 -12.65 -9.35 -19.92
C PHE A 89 -13.63 -8.66 -18.94
N LYS A 90 -14.15 -9.37 -17.93
CA LYS A 90 -15.12 -8.84 -16.97
C LYS A 90 -14.53 -7.71 -16.12
N ASN A 91 -13.26 -7.82 -15.73
CA ASN A 91 -12.59 -6.83 -14.88
C ASN A 91 -11.73 -5.84 -15.68
N ASP A 92 -11.77 -5.90 -17.02
CA ASP A 92 -11.12 -4.93 -17.90
C ASP A 92 -11.47 -3.51 -17.49
N ARG A 93 -10.42 -2.70 -17.29
CA ARG A 93 -10.52 -1.28 -16.97
C ARG A 93 -10.72 -0.44 -18.24
N ILE A 94 -10.29 -0.95 -19.39
CA ILE A 94 -10.40 -0.26 -20.68
C ILE A 94 -11.03 -1.14 -21.76
N ASP A 95 -11.78 -0.54 -22.67
CA ASP A 95 -12.28 -1.22 -23.87
C ASP A 95 -12.32 -0.26 -25.06
N ALA A 96 -12.37 -0.78 -26.28
CA ALA A 96 -12.51 0.03 -27.47
C ALA A 96 -13.82 0.82 -27.47
N VAL A 97 -13.77 2.09 -27.87
CA VAL A 97 -14.95 2.98 -28.00
C VAL A 97 -16.05 2.35 -28.88
N THR A 98 -15.67 1.47 -29.82
CA THR A 98 -16.58 0.82 -30.77
C THR A 98 -17.17 -0.50 -30.27
N ASN A 99 -16.66 -1.08 -29.18
CA ASN A 99 -17.08 -2.39 -28.68
C ASN A 99 -18.37 -2.30 -27.82
N ILE A 100 -19.40 -1.69 -28.38
CA ILE A 100 -20.67 -1.43 -27.68
C ILE A 100 -21.64 -2.60 -27.76
N CYS A 101 -22.25 -2.94 -26.63
CA CYS A 101 -23.45 -3.79 -26.52
C CYS A 101 -24.68 -3.00 -26.99
N SER A 102 -24.81 -2.84 -28.31
CA SER A 102 -25.94 -2.12 -28.94
C SER A 102 -27.11 -3.04 -29.29
N THR A 103 -26.84 -4.29 -29.71
CA THR A 103 -27.85 -5.28 -30.12
C THR A 103 -27.46 -6.70 -29.71
N THR A 104 -26.31 -7.17 -30.19
CA THR A 104 -25.66 -8.38 -29.69
C THR A 104 -24.64 -7.97 -28.64
N CYS A 105 -24.78 -8.45 -27.42
CA CYS A 105 -23.91 -8.09 -26.29
C CYS A 105 -22.95 -9.25 -26.00
N PRO A 106 -21.88 -9.41 -26.78
CA PRO A 106 -20.89 -10.43 -26.52
C PRO A 106 -20.21 -10.17 -25.17
N ALA A 107 -19.67 -11.24 -24.58
CA ALA A 107 -18.87 -11.12 -23.38
C ALA A 107 -17.62 -10.25 -23.68
N GLY A 108 -17.31 -9.32 -22.78
CA GLY A 108 -16.23 -8.35 -22.98
C GLY A 108 -16.57 -7.17 -23.87
N SER A 109 -17.86 -6.91 -24.12
CA SER A 109 -18.32 -5.64 -24.68
C SER A 109 -18.83 -4.75 -23.56
N TRP A 110 -18.86 -3.44 -23.77
CA TRP A 110 -19.36 -2.51 -22.77
C TRP A 110 -20.79 -2.04 -23.04
N ASN A 111 -21.54 -1.78 -21.97
CA ASN A 111 -22.88 -1.22 -21.98
C ASN A 111 -22.98 0.01 -21.06
N ARG A 112 -24.21 0.44 -20.78
CA ARG A 112 -24.52 1.65 -20.01
C ARG A 112 -24.92 1.26 -18.60
N GLU A 113 -24.03 1.49 -17.65
CA GLU A 113 -24.29 1.31 -16.22
C GLU A 113 -25.04 2.52 -15.66
N HIS A 114 -26.18 2.27 -15.03
CA HIS A 114 -26.92 3.27 -14.26
C HIS A 114 -26.42 3.23 -12.83
N CYS A 115 -25.41 4.05 -12.51
CA CYS A 115 -24.79 4.05 -11.17
C CYS A 115 -25.85 4.32 -10.08
N TYR A 116 -26.81 5.20 -10.36
CA TYR A 116 -28.08 5.22 -9.63
C TYR A 116 -29.05 4.25 -10.32
N ALA A 117 -29.20 3.04 -9.78
CA ALA A 117 -29.98 2.00 -10.44
C ALA A 117 -31.44 2.44 -10.66
N LEU A 118 -31.96 2.19 -11.86
CA LEU A 118 -33.30 2.67 -12.27
C LEU A 118 -34.41 2.27 -11.30
N SER A 119 -34.33 1.05 -10.74
CA SER A 119 -35.32 0.49 -9.82
C SER A 119 -35.33 1.13 -8.43
N LEU A 120 -34.28 1.87 -8.04
CA LEU A 120 -34.16 2.53 -6.73
C LEU A 120 -34.71 3.96 -6.71
N GLY A 121 -35.18 4.46 -7.86
CA GLY A 121 -35.87 5.74 -7.97
C GLY A 121 -37.29 5.69 -7.40
N THR A 122 -37.81 6.81 -6.92
CA THR A 122 -39.20 6.90 -6.40
C THR A 122 -40.00 7.99 -7.13
N PRO A 123 -40.86 7.65 -8.12
CA PRO A 123 -41.02 6.32 -8.73
C PRO A 123 -39.79 5.91 -9.53
N ALA A 124 -39.71 4.62 -9.89
CA ALA A 124 -38.62 4.06 -10.67
C ALA A 124 -38.31 4.92 -11.91
N LEU A 125 -37.02 5.02 -12.22
CA LEU A 125 -36.54 5.78 -13.36
C LEU A 125 -36.84 5.00 -14.64
N VAL A 126 -37.03 5.72 -15.75
CA VAL A 126 -37.34 5.12 -17.06
C VAL A 126 -36.40 5.67 -18.12
N THR A 127 -36.12 4.86 -19.13
CA THR A 127 -35.30 5.22 -20.30
C THR A 127 -36.14 5.53 -21.53
N SER A 128 -37.46 5.33 -21.46
CA SER A 128 -38.40 5.57 -22.57
C SER A 128 -38.66 7.04 -22.87
N SER A 129 -38.23 7.94 -21.99
CA SER A 129 -38.35 9.39 -22.15
C SER A 129 -37.17 10.09 -21.48
N PRO A 130 -36.68 11.22 -22.01
CA PRO A 130 -35.61 11.98 -21.38
C PRO A 130 -35.92 12.37 -19.94
N GLY A 131 -34.92 12.28 -19.05
CA GLY A 131 -35.07 12.60 -17.63
C GLY A 131 -34.00 11.93 -16.76
N PRO A 132 -34.29 11.62 -15.48
CA PRO A 132 -33.28 11.05 -14.58
C PRO A 132 -32.70 9.71 -15.04
N GLY A 133 -33.46 8.89 -15.77
CA GLY A 133 -32.96 7.61 -16.30
C GLY A 133 -32.09 7.73 -17.56
N THR A 134 -31.92 8.93 -18.10
CA THR A 134 -31.11 9.20 -19.31
C THR A 134 -30.06 10.29 -19.11
N ASP A 135 -29.88 10.76 -17.87
CA ASP A 135 -28.91 11.80 -17.54
C ASP A 135 -27.48 11.23 -17.51
N ALA A 136 -26.64 11.64 -18.46
CA ALA A 136 -25.30 11.11 -18.61
C ALA A 136 -24.39 11.39 -17.41
N HIS A 137 -24.72 12.31 -16.51
CA HIS A 137 -23.89 12.57 -15.32
C HIS A 137 -23.79 11.38 -14.37
N HIS A 138 -24.74 10.44 -14.37
CA HIS A 138 -24.71 9.23 -13.52
C HIS A 138 -24.66 7.91 -14.29
N ILE A 139 -24.65 7.97 -15.62
CA ILE A 139 -24.55 6.79 -16.49
C ILE A 139 -23.09 6.66 -16.92
N ARG A 140 -22.54 5.44 -16.93
CA ARG A 140 -21.13 5.18 -17.27
C ARG A 140 -20.99 3.99 -18.21
N ALA A 141 -19.92 3.94 -19.00
CA ALA A 141 -19.51 2.74 -19.70
C ALA A 141 -19.06 1.69 -18.69
N SER A 142 -19.50 0.43 -18.83
CA SER A 142 -19.10 -0.69 -17.97
C SER A 142 -19.13 -1.99 -18.76
N ASP A 143 -18.30 -2.98 -18.42
CA ASP A 143 -18.41 -4.31 -19.02
C ASP A 143 -19.82 -4.88 -18.78
N VAL A 144 -20.39 -5.54 -19.79
CA VAL A 144 -21.75 -6.09 -19.74
C VAL A 144 -21.95 -7.07 -18.59
N THR A 145 -20.94 -7.87 -18.29
CA THR A 145 -20.98 -8.91 -17.24
C THR A 145 -20.87 -8.24 -15.88
N PHE A 146 -19.94 -7.29 -15.75
CA PHE A 146 -19.72 -6.64 -14.46
C PHE A 146 -20.90 -5.75 -14.04
N ASN A 147 -21.49 -5.03 -15.01
CA ASN A 147 -22.73 -4.29 -14.81
C ASN A 147 -23.87 -5.22 -14.36
N ALA A 148 -24.07 -6.35 -15.05
CA ALA A 148 -25.09 -7.34 -14.67
C ALA A 148 -24.86 -7.88 -13.25
N ASP A 149 -23.59 -8.13 -12.89
CA ASP A 149 -23.22 -8.59 -11.56
C ASP A 149 -23.46 -7.54 -10.48
N ARG A 150 -23.28 -6.24 -10.75
CA ARG A 150 -23.66 -5.16 -9.83
C ARG A 150 -25.17 -5.15 -9.60
N GLY A 151 -25.96 -5.20 -10.68
CA GLY A 151 -27.41 -5.19 -10.64
C GLY A 151 -27.98 -3.93 -10.00
N ASN A 152 -28.79 -4.06 -8.96
CA ASN A 152 -29.35 -2.94 -8.18
C ASN A 152 -28.89 -2.93 -6.72
N ARG A 153 -27.76 -3.57 -6.42
CA ARG A 153 -27.20 -3.58 -5.07
C ARG A 153 -26.86 -2.16 -4.63
N LEU A 154 -27.14 -1.88 -3.37
CA LEU A 154 -26.74 -0.62 -2.75
C LEU A 154 -25.21 -0.62 -2.63
N TYR A 155 -24.63 0.56 -2.75
CA TYR A 155 -23.21 0.75 -2.48
C TYR A 155 -22.93 0.56 -0.99
N ALA A 156 -21.85 -0.13 -0.67
CA ALA A 156 -21.33 -0.30 0.67
C ALA A 156 -19.83 -0.06 0.67
N ASP A 157 -19.32 0.23 1.86
CA ASP A 157 -17.90 0.44 2.07
C ASP A 157 -17.08 -0.83 1.84
N GLY A 158 -15.81 -0.66 1.51
CA GLY A 158 -14.88 -1.71 1.14
C GLY A 158 -13.52 -1.16 0.72
N GLU A 159 -12.61 -2.04 0.30
CA GLU A 159 -11.27 -1.66 -0.15
C GLU A 159 -10.80 -2.59 -1.29
N GLY A 160 -9.97 -2.06 -2.19
CA GLY A 160 -9.37 -2.77 -3.32
C GLY A 160 -10.23 -2.72 -4.58
N ASP A 161 -10.41 -3.87 -5.20
CA ASP A 161 -11.11 -4.01 -6.48
C ASP A 161 -12.63 -4.02 -6.32
N ALA A 162 -13.34 -3.66 -7.40
CA ALA A 162 -14.79 -3.63 -7.39
C ALA A 162 -15.39 -5.03 -7.20
N GLY A 163 -16.51 -5.14 -6.50
CA GLY A 163 -17.17 -6.42 -6.32
C GLY A 163 -18.29 -6.44 -5.28
N PRO A 164 -18.92 -7.61 -5.08
CA PRO A 164 -19.94 -7.78 -4.08
C PRO A 164 -19.35 -7.76 -2.66
N VAL A 165 -19.99 -7.01 -1.76
CA VAL A 165 -19.72 -7.05 -0.31
C VAL A 165 -20.99 -7.52 0.38
N GLY A 166 -21.07 -8.84 0.61
CA GLY A 166 -22.30 -9.49 1.04
C GLY A 166 -23.44 -9.28 0.03
N ILE A 167 -24.52 -8.60 0.45
CA ILE A 167 -25.64 -8.24 -0.43
C ILE A 167 -25.46 -6.89 -1.14
N TYR A 168 -24.39 -6.17 -0.80
CA TYR A 168 -24.09 -4.83 -1.30
C TYR A 168 -22.99 -4.86 -2.37
N TRP A 169 -22.59 -3.68 -2.84
CA TRP A 169 -21.57 -3.51 -3.87
C TRP A 169 -20.51 -2.50 -3.45
N TYR A 170 -19.24 -2.89 -3.53
CA TYR A 170 -18.12 -1.95 -3.46
C TYR A 170 -17.68 -1.59 -4.88
N PRO A 171 -17.61 -0.29 -5.25
CA PRO A 171 -17.28 0.10 -6.62
C PRO A 171 -15.78 0.02 -6.95
N GLY A 172 -14.92 -0.26 -5.96
CA GLY A 172 -13.46 -0.27 -6.11
C GLY A 172 -12.83 1.08 -5.73
N ASP A 173 -11.57 1.04 -5.26
CA ASP A 173 -10.85 2.22 -4.74
C ASP A 173 -10.76 3.36 -5.74
N GLU A 174 -10.62 3.05 -7.04
CA GLU A 174 -10.53 4.03 -8.13
C GLU A 174 -11.86 4.77 -8.39
N TRP A 175 -13.00 4.17 -8.03
CA TRP A 175 -14.31 4.61 -8.51
C TRP A 175 -15.22 5.14 -7.40
N LYS A 176 -14.82 5.02 -6.13
CA LYS A 176 -15.72 5.30 -4.99
C LYS A 176 -16.11 6.78 -4.89
N GLY A 177 -15.19 7.69 -5.18
CA GLY A 177 -15.42 9.13 -5.24
C GLY A 177 -16.30 9.51 -6.42
N ASP A 178 -16.07 8.91 -7.60
CA ASP A 178 -16.92 9.07 -8.79
C ASP A 178 -18.37 8.72 -8.44
N ILE A 179 -18.59 7.54 -7.83
CA ILE A 179 -19.92 7.09 -7.40
C ILE A 179 -20.54 8.09 -6.43
N ALA A 180 -19.82 8.49 -5.38
CA ALA A 180 -20.32 9.43 -4.38
C ALA A 180 -20.80 10.74 -5.00
N ARG A 181 -19.99 11.35 -5.86
CA ARG A 181 -20.32 12.62 -6.54
C ARG A 181 -21.47 12.48 -7.52
N MET A 182 -21.61 11.32 -8.19
CA MET A 182 -22.78 11.03 -9.03
C MET A 182 -24.06 10.90 -8.20
N MET A 183 -24.01 10.26 -7.02
CA MET A 183 -25.18 10.11 -6.15
C MET A 183 -25.61 11.45 -5.54
N MET A 184 -24.65 12.26 -5.09
CA MET A 184 -24.91 13.62 -4.61
C MET A 184 -25.56 14.49 -5.70
N TYR A 185 -25.04 14.44 -6.93
CA TYR A 185 -25.63 15.12 -8.07
C TYR A 185 -27.07 14.68 -8.34
N MET A 186 -27.32 13.36 -8.41
CA MET A 186 -28.65 12.83 -8.67
C MET A 186 -29.64 13.28 -7.61
N TYR A 187 -29.22 13.29 -6.34
CA TYR A 187 -30.06 13.78 -5.26
C TYR A 187 -30.34 15.29 -5.35
N VAL A 188 -29.33 16.13 -5.62
CA VAL A 188 -29.55 17.58 -5.76
C VAL A 188 -30.39 17.90 -7.00
N ARG A 189 -30.20 17.18 -8.11
CA ARG A 189 -30.89 17.44 -9.38
C ARG A 189 -32.34 16.97 -9.39
N TYR A 190 -32.62 15.81 -8.80
CA TYR A 190 -33.93 15.14 -8.89
C TYR A 190 -34.63 14.98 -7.53
N ASN A 191 -34.01 15.48 -6.46
CA ASN A 191 -34.56 15.59 -5.10
C ASN A 191 -35.13 14.24 -4.61
N THR A 192 -36.37 14.22 -4.12
CA THR A 192 -37.02 13.05 -3.54
C THR A 192 -37.17 11.86 -4.49
N ARG A 193 -36.97 12.06 -5.81
CA ARG A 193 -36.99 10.96 -6.78
C ARG A 193 -35.71 10.12 -6.73
N CYS A 194 -34.59 10.72 -6.33
CA CYS A 194 -33.28 10.10 -6.32
C CYS A 194 -32.60 10.30 -4.95
N LEU A 195 -33.24 9.82 -3.87
CA LEU A 195 -32.68 9.91 -2.53
C LEU A 195 -31.39 9.09 -2.43
N ALA A 196 -30.31 9.70 -1.91
CA ALA A 196 -29.02 9.00 -1.74
C ALA A 196 -29.14 7.78 -0.81
N ILE A 197 -30.02 7.85 0.19
CA ILE A 197 -30.32 6.73 1.12
C ILE A 197 -30.94 5.50 0.46
N ASN A 198 -31.46 5.60 -0.78
CA ASN A 198 -32.01 4.45 -1.50
C ASN A 198 -30.93 3.64 -2.22
N VAL A 199 -29.71 4.20 -2.35
CA VAL A 199 -28.64 3.62 -3.16
C VAL A 199 -27.33 3.43 -2.39
N GLY A 200 -27.12 4.15 -1.29
CA GLY A 200 -26.04 3.90 -0.33
C GLY A 200 -26.53 3.15 0.90
N SER A 201 -25.71 2.23 1.39
CA SER A 201 -25.88 1.58 2.70
C SER A 201 -25.15 2.35 3.79
N GLY A 202 -25.19 1.84 5.03
CA GLY A 202 -24.48 2.45 6.16
C GLY A 202 -25.31 3.49 6.93
N ALA A 203 -24.63 4.19 7.83
CA ALA A 203 -25.24 5.17 8.72
C ALA A 203 -25.42 6.54 8.05
N THR A 204 -26.19 7.42 8.69
CA THR A 204 -26.45 8.81 8.27
C THR A 204 -26.17 9.77 9.44
N THR A 205 -25.03 9.58 10.10
CA THR A 205 -24.68 10.28 11.33
C THR A 205 -24.30 11.74 11.11
N TYR A 206 -23.71 12.09 9.96
CA TYR A 206 -23.41 13.48 9.62
C TYR A 206 -24.68 14.24 9.23
N ASN A 207 -25.55 13.60 8.45
CA ASN A 207 -26.80 14.19 7.98
C ASN A 207 -27.83 13.12 7.60
N ALA A 208 -29.08 13.29 8.02
CA ALA A 208 -30.16 12.32 7.77
C ALA A 208 -30.44 12.05 6.28
N ASP A 209 -30.10 12.98 5.39
CA ASP A 209 -30.35 12.87 3.95
C ASP A 209 -29.26 12.11 3.17
N MET A 210 -28.06 11.97 3.76
CA MET A 210 -26.86 11.51 3.04
C MET A 210 -26.18 10.38 3.80
N PRO A 211 -26.10 9.16 3.23
CA PRO A 211 -25.25 8.10 3.77
C PRO A 211 -23.82 8.59 4.00
N ASP A 212 -23.27 8.27 5.17
CA ASP A 212 -21.94 8.71 5.60
C ASP A 212 -20.87 8.28 4.58
N ILE A 213 -21.01 7.08 4.01
CA ILE A 213 -20.11 6.51 2.99
C ILE A 213 -19.90 7.45 1.79
N PHE A 214 -20.90 8.22 1.36
CA PHE A 214 -20.72 9.11 0.21
C PHE A 214 -19.94 10.37 0.58
N LEU A 215 -20.08 10.86 1.81
CA LEU A 215 -19.30 12.01 2.29
C LEU A 215 -17.85 11.60 2.54
N GLU A 216 -17.63 10.39 3.04
CA GLU A 216 -16.32 9.76 3.25
C GLU A 216 -15.63 9.52 1.90
N TRP A 217 -16.25 8.79 0.97
CA TRP A 217 -15.69 8.53 -0.36
C TRP A 217 -15.41 9.80 -1.17
N ASN A 218 -16.23 10.85 -1.02
CA ASN A 218 -15.99 12.14 -1.68
C ASN A 218 -14.73 12.85 -1.16
N GLU A 219 -14.27 12.53 0.04
CA GLU A 219 -13.03 13.04 0.64
C GLU A 219 -11.84 12.10 0.37
N GLU A 220 -12.05 10.78 0.51
CA GLU A 220 -11.03 9.75 0.36
C GLU A 220 -10.53 9.55 -1.08
N ASP A 221 -11.43 9.69 -2.06
CA ASP A 221 -11.15 9.59 -3.49
C ASP A 221 -11.39 10.96 -4.19
N PRO A 222 -10.35 11.81 -4.25
CA PRO A 222 -10.45 13.15 -4.82
C PRO A 222 -10.82 13.14 -6.30
N VAL A 223 -11.43 14.24 -6.76
CA VAL A 223 -11.81 14.40 -8.16
C VAL A 223 -10.62 14.22 -9.10
N SER A 224 -10.72 13.22 -9.98
CA SER A 224 -9.69 12.90 -10.98
C SER A 224 -9.73 13.87 -12.19
N ASP A 225 -8.63 13.93 -12.94
CA ASP A 225 -8.59 14.70 -14.20
C ASP A 225 -9.57 14.12 -15.25
N PHE A 226 -9.81 12.81 -15.19
CA PHE A 226 -10.82 12.14 -15.99
C PHE A 226 -12.21 12.69 -15.68
N GLU A 227 -12.62 12.76 -14.41
CA GLU A 227 -13.92 13.31 -14.03
C GLU A 227 -14.09 14.78 -14.42
N ARG A 228 -13.05 15.62 -14.26
CA ARG A 228 -13.11 17.03 -14.69
C ARG A 228 -13.33 17.14 -16.19
N THR A 229 -12.59 16.35 -16.97
CA THR A 229 -12.71 16.30 -18.43
C THR A 229 -14.10 15.83 -18.84
N ARG A 230 -14.58 14.75 -18.22
CA ARG A 230 -15.92 14.22 -18.42
C ARG A 230 -17.00 15.25 -18.09
N ASN A 231 -16.90 15.98 -16.98
CA ASN A 231 -17.86 17.01 -16.58
C ASN A 231 -17.91 18.16 -17.61
N ASN A 232 -16.76 18.56 -18.17
CA ASN A 232 -16.70 19.54 -19.27
C ASN A 232 -17.38 19.01 -20.56
N VAL A 233 -17.12 17.75 -20.91
CA VAL A 233 -17.76 17.12 -22.09
C VAL A 233 -19.27 17.05 -21.89
N LEU A 234 -19.73 16.60 -20.73
CA LEU A 234 -21.16 16.49 -20.44
C LEU A 234 -21.85 17.85 -20.32
N GLU A 235 -21.19 18.89 -19.84
CA GLU A 235 -21.71 20.25 -19.93
C GLU A 235 -21.94 20.65 -21.39
N SER A 236 -20.98 20.37 -22.28
CA SER A 236 -21.13 20.71 -23.70
C SER A 236 -22.28 19.95 -24.39
N ILE A 237 -22.67 18.79 -23.86
CA ILE A 237 -23.72 17.93 -24.40
C ILE A 237 -25.09 18.23 -23.77
N GLN A 238 -25.18 18.29 -22.44
CA GLN A 238 -26.45 18.41 -21.68
C GLN A 238 -26.74 19.85 -21.20
N GLY A 239 -25.71 20.71 -21.14
CA GLY A 239 -25.76 22.10 -20.71
C GLY A 239 -25.46 22.32 -19.22
N ASN A 240 -25.63 21.30 -18.37
CA ASN A 240 -25.40 21.40 -16.93
C ASN A 240 -24.15 20.65 -16.46
N ARG A 241 -23.64 21.03 -15.30
CA ARG A 241 -22.47 20.44 -14.64
C ARG A 241 -22.86 19.65 -13.40
N ASN A 242 -22.03 18.70 -12.99
CA ASN A 242 -22.04 18.15 -11.64
C ASN A 242 -21.23 19.06 -10.70
N PRO A 243 -21.87 19.76 -9.72
CA PRO A 243 -21.17 20.69 -8.84
C PRO A 243 -20.16 20.03 -7.92
N PHE A 244 -20.37 18.77 -7.56
CA PHE A 244 -19.49 18.04 -6.64
C PHE A 244 -18.20 17.57 -7.33
N ILE A 245 -18.20 17.46 -8.66
CA ILE A 245 -16.96 17.30 -9.45
C ILE A 245 -16.21 18.64 -9.55
N ASP A 246 -16.93 19.74 -9.77
CA ASP A 246 -16.29 21.05 -9.86
C ASP A 246 -15.70 21.51 -8.52
N ASN A 247 -16.39 21.25 -7.41
CA ASN A 247 -15.89 21.49 -6.06
C ASN A 247 -16.51 20.52 -5.01
N PRO A 248 -15.79 19.47 -4.59
CA PRO A 248 -16.22 18.50 -3.58
C PRO A 248 -16.63 19.12 -2.25
N TYR A 249 -16.01 20.25 -1.85
CA TYR A 249 -16.32 20.96 -0.60
C TYR A 249 -17.78 21.45 -0.51
N LEU A 250 -18.48 21.56 -1.64
CA LEU A 250 -19.91 21.87 -1.62
C LEU A 250 -20.72 20.81 -0.86
N ALA A 251 -20.29 19.54 -0.89
CA ALA A 251 -20.92 18.49 -0.09
C ALA A 251 -20.77 18.77 1.41
N THR A 252 -19.58 19.15 1.85
CA THR A 252 -19.29 19.54 3.23
C THR A 252 -20.12 20.75 3.67
N LEU A 253 -20.32 21.75 2.81
CA LEU A 253 -21.17 22.91 3.12
C LEU A 253 -22.65 22.56 3.24
N ILE A 254 -23.13 21.51 2.56
CA ILE A 254 -24.55 21.13 2.55
C ILE A 254 -24.86 20.12 3.66
N TRP A 255 -24.06 19.07 3.77
CA TRP A 255 -24.35 17.91 4.63
C TRP A 255 -23.36 17.74 5.79
N GLY A 256 -22.26 18.48 5.83
CA GLY A 256 -21.20 18.24 6.82
C GLY A 256 -20.33 17.04 6.45
N GLY A 257 -19.89 16.26 7.44
CA GLY A 257 -18.98 15.13 7.23
C GLY A 257 -17.50 15.52 7.20
N PRO A 258 -16.63 14.63 6.69
CA PRO A 258 -15.23 14.92 6.43
C PRO A 258 -15.06 16.18 5.56
N GLN A 259 -13.92 16.84 5.73
CA GLN A 259 -13.63 18.10 5.03
C GLN A 259 -13.11 17.80 3.63
N ALA A 260 -14.02 17.74 2.66
CA ALA A 260 -13.68 17.49 1.26
C ALA A 260 -12.85 18.65 0.65
N PRO A 261 -12.02 18.39 -0.37
CA PRO A 261 -11.16 19.42 -0.94
C PRO A 261 -11.94 20.60 -1.56
N ASP A 262 -11.53 21.84 -1.23
CA ASP A 262 -12.03 23.08 -1.85
C ASP A 262 -11.17 23.45 -3.07
N THR A 263 -11.57 22.97 -4.24
CA THR A 263 -10.83 23.13 -5.51
C THR A 263 -10.75 24.58 -5.98
N TRP A 264 -11.73 25.41 -5.60
CA TRP A 264 -11.76 26.84 -5.96
C TRP A 264 -10.99 27.70 -4.99
N ASN A 265 -10.50 27.12 -3.89
CA ASN A 265 -9.65 27.82 -2.95
C ASN A 265 -10.24 29.17 -2.49
N THR A 266 -11.56 29.26 -2.31
CA THR A 266 -12.24 30.55 -2.00
C THR A 266 -13.34 30.41 -0.95
N LEU A 267 -13.87 29.20 -0.72
CA LEU A 267 -15.03 28.97 0.13
C LEU A 267 -14.65 28.57 1.56
N SER A 268 -13.47 28.00 1.74
CA SER A 268 -12.95 27.58 3.05
C SER A 268 -12.22 28.73 3.78
N CYS A 269 -12.28 28.73 5.13
CA CYS A 269 -11.51 29.58 6.08
C CYS A 269 -12.00 31.04 6.38
N PRO A 270 -13.22 31.28 6.88
CA PRO A 270 -13.68 32.65 7.18
C PRO A 270 -12.99 33.27 8.41
N ASN A 271 -12.59 32.46 9.39
CA ASN A 271 -12.10 32.92 10.69
C ASN A 271 -10.58 32.80 10.82
N THR A 272 -9.98 33.58 11.71
CA THR A 272 -8.53 33.56 12.00
C THR A 272 -8.26 33.56 13.51
N THR A 273 -7.24 32.83 13.94
CA THR A 273 -6.70 32.84 15.31
C THR A 273 -5.19 33.03 15.28
N ILE A 274 -4.64 33.77 16.23
CA ILE A 274 -3.21 34.14 16.28
C ILE A 274 -2.58 33.58 17.55
N TRP A 275 -1.45 32.88 17.43
CA TRP A 275 -0.59 32.50 18.54
C TRP A 275 0.49 33.55 18.78
N ASP A 276 0.49 34.15 19.96
CA ASP A 276 1.40 35.24 20.35
C ASP A 276 2.67 34.79 21.08
N GLY A 277 2.82 33.48 21.31
CA GLY A 277 3.87 32.90 22.16
C GLY A 277 3.34 32.32 23.48
N PHE A 278 2.11 32.68 23.87
CA PHE A 278 1.50 32.28 25.14
C PHE A 278 0.09 31.71 24.96
N SER A 279 -0.73 32.28 24.07
CA SER A 279 -2.12 31.88 23.87
C SER A 279 -2.64 32.12 22.46
N TRP A 280 -3.74 31.45 22.10
CA TRP A 280 -4.46 31.67 20.85
C TRP A 280 -5.55 32.73 21.03
N SER A 281 -5.55 33.77 20.19
CA SER A 281 -6.47 34.91 20.29
C SER A 281 -7.95 34.53 20.19
N ASN A 282 -8.29 33.49 19.42
CA ASN A 282 -9.66 33.01 19.20
C ASN A 282 -9.78 31.49 19.45
N GLY A 283 -9.05 30.98 20.45
CA GLY A 283 -8.98 29.54 20.73
C GLY A 283 -8.10 28.78 19.73
N VAL A 284 -7.88 27.50 20.03
CA VAL A 284 -7.08 26.60 19.19
C VAL A 284 -7.74 26.48 17.81
N PRO A 285 -7.01 26.62 16.70
CA PRO A 285 -7.58 26.50 15.37
C PRO A 285 -8.13 25.09 15.12
N ASP A 286 -9.10 25.01 14.21
CA ASP A 286 -9.60 23.77 13.62
C ASP A 286 -9.47 23.82 12.09
N LYS A 287 -9.95 22.79 11.38
CA LYS A 287 -9.92 22.72 9.91
C LYS A 287 -10.64 23.90 9.20
N GLY A 288 -11.48 24.67 9.89
CA GLY A 288 -12.18 25.85 9.38
C GLY A 288 -11.56 27.21 9.77
N VAL A 289 -10.55 27.24 10.64
CA VAL A 289 -9.93 28.49 11.16
C VAL A 289 -8.49 28.65 10.67
N LYS A 290 -8.13 29.82 10.14
CA LYS A 290 -6.75 30.18 9.77
C LYS A 290 -5.90 30.36 11.03
N ALA A 291 -4.72 29.73 11.07
CA ALA A 291 -3.76 29.87 12.15
C ALA A 291 -2.61 30.80 11.73
N ILE A 292 -2.32 31.82 12.54
CA ILE A 292 -1.12 32.66 12.40
C ILE A 292 -0.26 32.45 13.65
N ILE A 293 1.01 32.13 13.47
CA ILE A 293 1.98 32.01 14.56
C ILE A 293 2.94 33.20 14.49
N SER A 294 2.82 34.11 15.45
CA SER A 294 3.63 35.33 15.56
C SER A 294 4.58 35.35 16.76
N GLY A 295 4.55 34.30 17.58
CA GLY A 295 5.53 34.03 18.64
C GLY A 295 6.03 32.59 18.58
N ASN A 296 7.05 32.25 19.36
CA ASN A 296 7.59 30.88 19.38
C ASN A 296 6.51 29.86 19.77
N PHE A 297 6.48 28.73 19.06
CA PHE A 297 5.49 27.68 19.26
C PHE A 297 6.17 26.32 19.28
N THR A 298 5.91 25.52 20.32
CA THR A 298 6.29 24.10 20.33
C THR A 298 5.01 23.30 20.54
N SER A 299 4.73 22.37 19.64
CA SER A 299 3.50 21.57 19.70
C SER A 299 3.44 20.74 20.98
N SER A 300 2.33 20.84 21.73
CA SER A 300 2.00 19.96 22.85
C SER A 300 1.08 18.79 22.44
N GLY A 301 0.62 18.78 21.19
CA GLY A 301 -0.20 17.74 20.58
C GLY A 301 -0.44 18.06 19.11
N ASP A 302 -1.46 17.42 18.54
CA ASP A 302 -1.89 17.67 17.17
C ASP A 302 -2.50 19.08 17.00
N LEU A 303 -2.41 19.62 15.79
CA LEU A 303 -3.00 20.90 15.42
C LEU A 303 -3.76 20.75 14.10
N TYR A 304 -4.97 21.28 14.06
CA TYR A 304 -5.75 21.43 12.84
C TYR A 304 -5.81 22.90 12.49
N ALA A 305 -5.65 23.25 11.21
CA ALA A 305 -5.86 24.62 10.77
C ALA A 305 -6.34 24.64 9.32
N CYS A 306 -7.12 25.65 8.98
CA CYS A 306 -7.53 25.87 7.60
C CYS A 306 -6.37 26.34 6.71
N SER A 307 -5.49 27.19 7.26
CA SER A 307 -4.19 27.55 6.68
C SER A 307 -3.22 27.89 7.80
N LEU A 308 -1.91 27.80 7.56
CA LEU A 308 -0.88 28.11 8.55
C LEU A 308 0.06 29.19 8.04
N SER A 309 0.19 30.30 8.76
CA SER A 309 1.19 31.33 8.50
C SER A 309 2.12 31.47 9.70
N ILE A 310 3.43 31.35 9.47
CA ILE A 310 4.45 31.54 10.50
C ILE A 310 5.22 32.81 10.13
N ILE A 311 5.09 33.84 10.95
CA ILE A 311 5.51 35.20 10.59
C ILE A 311 6.61 35.76 11.48
N GLY A 312 7.30 36.78 10.98
CA GLY A 312 8.35 37.49 11.71
C GLY A 312 9.56 36.60 11.97
N THR A 313 9.98 36.51 13.23
CA THR A 313 11.13 35.67 13.66
C THR A 313 10.69 34.46 14.48
N SER A 314 9.43 34.04 14.34
CA SER A 314 8.85 32.97 15.14
C SER A 314 9.54 31.64 14.87
N GLN A 315 9.84 30.90 15.93
CA GLN A 315 10.36 29.54 15.85
C GLN A 315 9.26 28.54 16.18
N VAL A 316 8.90 27.72 15.20
CA VAL A 316 7.87 26.69 15.33
C VAL A 316 8.52 25.32 15.30
N ASN A 317 8.25 24.52 16.33
CA ASN A 317 8.76 23.16 16.46
C ASN A 317 7.61 22.17 16.59
N LEU A 318 7.40 21.38 15.53
CA LEU A 318 6.47 20.26 15.52
C LEU A 318 7.19 19.02 16.06
N GLN A 319 6.83 18.63 17.29
CA GLN A 319 7.45 17.55 18.07
C GLN A 319 7.12 16.16 17.50
N SER A 320 7.98 15.19 17.82
CA SER A 320 7.80 13.79 17.45
C SER A 320 6.43 13.26 17.87
N ASN A 321 5.84 12.40 17.04
CA ASN A 321 4.52 11.79 17.22
C ASN A 321 3.33 12.77 17.17
N HIS A 322 3.56 14.07 16.99
CA HIS A 322 2.49 15.03 16.73
C HIS A 322 2.30 15.23 15.23
N THR A 323 1.14 15.78 14.85
CA THR A 323 0.82 16.09 13.46
C THR A 323 0.09 17.40 13.35
N PHE A 324 0.52 18.17 12.35
CA PHE A 324 -0.24 19.32 11.89
C PHE A 324 -1.00 18.91 10.64
N THR A 325 -2.32 19.08 10.66
CA THR A 325 -3.20 18.86 9.50
C THR A 325 -3.71 20.22 9.03
N ILE A 326 -3.20 20.66 7.88
CA ILE A 326 -3.46 21.98 7.32
C ILE A 326 -4.32 21.82 6.07
N VAL A 327 -5.51 22.42 6.03
CA VAL A 327 -6.40 22.23 4.88
C VAL A 327 -5.82 22.86 3.62
N ARG A 328 -5.21 24.04 3.71
CA ARG A 328 -4.72 24.82 2.58
C ARG A 328 -3.24 25.16 2.73
N ASN A 329 -2.81 26.32 2.28
CA ASN A 329 -1.40 26.70 2.23
C ASN A 329 -0.73 26.82 3.60
N ILE A 330 0.57 26.55 3.58
CA ILE A 330 1.51 26.81 4.66
C ILE A 330 2.48 27.88 4.16
N ASN A 331 2.58 28.99 4.87
CA ASN A 331 3.46 30.10 4.58
C ASN A 331 4.45 30.30 5.72
N VAL A 332 5.75 30.28 5.42
CA VAL A 332 6.82 30.54 6.39
C VAL A 332 7.60 31.77 5.93
N ASP A 333 7.60 32.83 6.73
CA ASP A 333 8.39 34.02 6.44
C ASP A 333 9.89 33.67 6.34
N PRO A 334 10.68 34.35 5.48
CA PRO A 334 12.11 34.06 5.31
C PRO A 334 12.95 34.18 6.60
N THR A 335 12.47 34.94 7.59
CA THR A 335 13.11 35.15 8.89
C THR A 335 12.57 34.25 10.00
N ALA A 336 11.50 33.49 9.72
CA ALA A 336 10.93 32.52 10.64
C ALA A 336 11.54 31.12 10.40
N SER A 337 11.31 30.19 11.33
CA SER A 337 11.72 28.80 11.16
C SER A 337 10.60 27.84 11.53
N PHE A 338 10.38 26.83 10.70
CA PHE A 338 9.48 25.72 11.00
C PHE A 338 10.24 24.40 10.93
N THR A 339 10.48 23.80 12.09
CA THR A 339 11.17 22.52 12.25
C THR A 339 10.16 21.43 12.56
N ILE A 340 10.26 20.31 11.84
CA ILE A 340 9.45 19.12 12.01
C ILE A 340 10.38 17.99 12.43
N GLN A 341 10.16 17.47 13.64
CA GLN A 341 11.00 16.44 14.24
C GLN A 341 10.81 15.07 13.59
N ASN A 342 11.73 14.14 13.91
CA ASN A 342 11.60 12.74 13.54
C ASN A 342 10.25 12.18 14.04
N SER A 343 9.62 11.31 13.24
CA SER A 343 8.28 10.73 13.54
C SER A 343 7.11 11.72 13.65
N ALA A 344 7.29 12.99 13.31
CA ALA A 344 6.18 13.94 13.19
C ALA A 344 5.68 14.04 11.73
N ASN A 345 4.39 14.38 11.54
CA ASN A 345 3.78 14.49 10.22
C ASN A 345 3.21 15.89 9.97
N LEU A 346 3.39 16.40 8.75
CA LEU A 346 2.73 17.59 8.26
C LEU A 346 1.81 17.17 7.10
N VAL A 347 0.53 17.01 7.42
CA VAL A 347 -0.50 16.63 6.46
C VAL A 347 -1.11 17.90 5.91
N GLN A 348 -1.23 17.96 4.59
CA GLN A 348 -1.98 19.00 3.91
C GLN A 348 -3.16 18.38 3.17
N ILE A 349 -4.29 19.06 3.03
CA ILE A 349 -5.47 18.45 2.38
C ILE A 349 -5.55 18.93 0.92
N ASN A 350 -5.75 20.22 0.70
CA ASN A 350 -5.96 20.79 -0.63
C ASN A 350 -4.64 21.03 -1.37
N HIS A 351 -4.71 21.09 -2.69
CA HIS A 351 -3.56 21.30 -3.59
C HIS A 351 -3.23 22.78 -3.72
N VAL A 352 -2.93 23.41 -2.59
CA VAL A 352 -2.52 24.82 -2.54
C VAL A 352 -1.02 24.89 -2.36
N SER A 353 -0.37 25.73 -3.18
CA SER A 353 1.06 25.95 -3.09
C SER A 353 1.47 26.50 -1.73
N ASN A 354 2.54 25.93 -1.18
CA ASN A 354 3.20 26.43 0.02
C ASN A 354 4.24 27.48 -0.33
N SER A 355 4.64 28.28 0.67
CA SER A 355 5.72 29.25 0.54
C SER A 355 6.62 29.23 1.77
N GLY A 356 7.90 29.51 1.55
CA GLY A 356 8.91 29.45 2.61
C GLY A 356 9.44 28.04 2.89
N ASN A 357 10.64 28.00 3.48
CA ASN A 357 11.31 26.74 3.76
C ASN A 357 10.91 26.18 5.12
N ILE A 358 10.69 24.87 5.16
CA ILE A 358 10.65 24.09 6.40
C ILE A 358 11.96 23.32 6.58
N THR A 359 12.21 22.83 7.79
CA THR A 359 13.26 21.86 8.10
C THR A 359 12.62 20.58 8.62
N LEU A 360 12.72 19.47 7.88
CA LEU A 360 12.23 18.16 8.29
C LEU A 360 13.41 17.26 8.67
N MET A 361 13.38 16.72 9.89
CA MET A 361 14.41 15.83 10.41
C MET A 361 13.98 14.37 10.31
N ARG A 362 14.86 13.48 9.82
CA ARG A 362 14.61 12.04 9.72
C ARG A 362 15.81 11.23 10.17
N GLU A 363 15.54 10.18 10.92
CA GLU A 363 16.55 9.26 11.42
C GLU A 363 16.50 7.96 10.62
N SER A 364 17.64 7.53 10.07
CA SER A 364 17.75 6.23 9.42
C SER A 364 17.91 5.10 10.42
N ALA A 365 17.74 3.86 9.95
CA ALA A 365 18.30 2.70 10.65
C ALA A 365 19.83 2.88 10.84
N PRO A 366 20.44 2.27 11.88
CA PRO A 366 21.88 2.31 12.05
C PRO A 366 22.62 1.70 10.85
N VAL A 367 23.57 2.42 10.27
CA VAL A 367 24.33 2.00 9.09
C VAL A 367 25.83 2.12 9.31
N LEU A 368 26.61 1.30 8.61
CA LEU A 368 28.06 1.42 8.52
C LEU A 368 28.49 2.29 7.33
N ARG A 369 29.79 2.63 7.29
CA ARG A 369 30.41 3.42 6.22
C ARG A 369 30.12 2.94 4.79
N LEU A 370 30.03 1.63 4.57
CA LEU A 370 29.83 1.05 3.23
C LEU A 370 28.37 0.77 2.90
N ASP A 371 27.47 0.97 3.85
CA ASP A 371 26.06 0.72 3.65
C ASP A 371 25.41 1.88 2.89
N TYR A 372 24.28 1.57 2.29
CA TYR A 372 23.51 2.46 1.43
C TYR A 372 22.09 2.57 1.94
N THR A 373 21.51 3.76 1.82
CA THR A 373 20.11 4.02 2.18
C THR A 373 19.38 4.66 1.02
N ALA A 374 18.15 4.20 0.77
CA ALA A 374 17.25 4.81 -0.20
C ALA A 374 16.52 5.99 0.44
N TRP A 375 16.73 7.19 -0.09
CA TRP A 375 16.13 8.44 0.36
C TRP A 375 15.29 9.07 -0.74
N SER A 376 14.23 9.77 -0.36
CA SER A 376 13.51 10.72 -1.21
C SER A 376 13.31 12.04 -0.46
N ALA A 377 13.01 13.13 -1.14
CA ALA A 377 12.81 14.42 -0.48
C ALA A 377 11.32 14.75 -0.35
N PRO A 378 10.84 15.02 0.88
CA PRO A 378 9.51 15.54 1.14
C PRO A 378 9.38 17.06 0.98
N VAL A 379 10.43 17.69 0.46
CA VAL A 379 10.53 19.13 0.20
C VAL A 379 11.14 19.35 -1.18
N SER A 380 10.78 20.45 -1.82
CA SER A 380 11.39 20.88 -3.07
C SER A 380 12.72 21.60 -2.82
N ASN A 381 13.59 21.63 -3.84
CA ASN A 381 14.88 22.35 -3.84
C ASN A 381 15.95 21.83 -2.87
N GLN A 382 15.76 20.67 -2.23
CA GLN A 382 16.83 20.02 -1.46
C GLN A 382 17.93 19.49 -2.39
N ASN A 383 19.14 20.01 -2.25
CA ASN A 383 20.32 19.50 -2.96
C ASN A 383 20.81 18.16 -2.38
N LEU A 384 21.25 17.23 -3.24
CA LEU A 384 21.74 15.90 -2.83
C LEU A 384 23.01 15.97 -1.98
N LEU A 385 24.00 16.79 -2.37
CA LEU A 385 25.25 16.94 -1.61
C LEU A 385 25.01 17.68 -0.29
N ALA A 386 24.16 18.71 -0.30
CA ALA A 386 23.81 19.44 0.91
C ALA A 386 23.09 18.56 1.94
N PHE A 387 22.32 17.55 1.49
CA PHE A 387 21.74 16.55 2.37
C PHE A 387 22.85 15.74 3.05
N SER A 388 23.73 15.08 2.28
CA SER A 388 24.84 14.28 2.83
C SER A 388 26.24 14.79 2.42
N PRO A 389 26.74 15.86 3.07
CA PRO A 389 27.98 16.54 2.63
C PRO A 389 29.25 15.72 2.83
N ASN A 390 29.22 14.74 3.74
CA ASN A 390 30.35 13.87 4.05
C ASN A 390 30.34 12.55 3.26
N THR A 391 29.31 12.31 2.43
CA THR A 391 29.30 11.19 1.48
C THR A 391 30.18 11.53 0.27
N LEU A 392 30.94 10.55 -0.22
CA LEU A 392 31.75 10.76 -1.44
C LEU A 392 30.84 11.12 -2.62
N SER A 393 31.26 12.10 -3.43
CA SER A 393 30.44 12.61 -4.54
C SER A 393 30.08 11.56 -5.61
N ASN A 394 30.88 10.49 -5.75
CA ASN A 394 30.60 9.36 -6.64
C ASN A 394 29.80 8.22 -5.98
N ARG A 395 29.19 8.47 -4.81
CA ARG A 395 28.43 7.47 -4.04
C ARG A 395 26.97 7.86 -3.80
N PHE A 396 26.45 8.62 -4.75
CA PHE A 396 25.04 8.94 -4.94
C PHE A 396 24.58 8.26 -6.23
N TYR A 397 23.46 7.55 -6.19
CA TYR A 397 22.99 6.73 -7.29
C TYR A 397 21.50 6.93 -7.57
N GLU A 398 21.17 6.85 -8.85
CA GLU A 398 19.81 6.63 -9.32
C GLU A 398 19.63 5.17 -9.72
N TYR A 399 18.42 4.66 -9.52
CA TYR A 399 18.04 3.34 -9.99
C TYR A 399 17.45 3.40 -11.40
N ILE A 400 17.87 2.50 -12.28
CA ILE A 400 17.46 2.38 -13.67
C ILE A 400 16.78 1.03 -13.86
N SER A 401 15.47 1.04 -14.11
CA SER A 401 14.62 -0.15 -14.21
C SER A 401 15.02 -1.12 -15.33
N SER A 402 15.64 -0.62 -16.41
CA SER A 402 16.12 -1.45 -17.52
C SER A 402 17.49 -2.09 -17.27
N GLY A 403 18.15 -1.78 -16.16
CA GLY A 403 19.41 -2.38 -15.78
C GLY A 403 19.27 -3.86 -15.41
N THR A 404 20.10 -4.72 -15.99
CA THR A 404 20.08 -6.17 -15.74
C THR A 404 21.16 -6.63 -14.76
N THR A 405 22.05 -5.72 -14.37
CA THR A 405 23.14 -5.96 -13.39
C THR A 405 23.22 -4.79 -12.42
N PRO A 406 23.82 -4.97 -11.22
CA PRO A 406 23.97 -3.86 -10.28
C PRO A 406 24.67 -2.63 -10.88
N SER A 407 25.67 -2.80 -11.76
CA SER A 407 26.38 -1.67 -12.38
C SER A 407 25.56 -0.92 -13.43
N THR A 408 24.56 -1.57 -14.03
CA THR A 408 23.67 -0.95 -15.03
C THR A 408 22.37 -0.44 -14.41
N ALA A 409 21.94 -1.05 -13.30
CA ALA A 409 20.79 -0.63 -12.52
C ALA A 409 21.10 0.56 -11.61
N TYR A 410 22.34 0.72 -11.11
CA TYR A 410 22.72 1.83 -10.24
C TYR A 410 23.73 2.76 -10.92
N ILE A 411 23.23 3.88 -11.45
CA ILE A 411 24.06 4.88 -12.14
C ILE A 411 24.40 6.03 -11.20
N SER A 412 25.69 6.38 -11.12
CA SER A 412 26.14 7.48 -10.27
C SER A 412 25.65 8.83 -10.82
N ILE A 413 25.14 9.68 -9.92
CA ILE A 413 24.71 11.05 -10.22
C ILE A 413 25.63 12.05 -9.53
N ASN A 414 25.87 13.21 -10.16
CA ASN A 414 26.64 14.30 -9.55
C ASN A 414 25.78 15.03 -8.50
N PRO A 415 26.06 14.90 -7.19
CA PRO A 415 25.18 15.42 -6.15
C PRO A 415 25.26 16.95 -5.99
N SER A 416 26.32 17.60 -6.50
CA SER A 416 26.49 19.06 -6.40
C SER A 416 25.64 19.84 -7.41
N LEU A 417 25.21 19.19 -8.49
CA LEU A 417 24.44 19.79 -9.58
C LEU A 417 22.97 19.35 -9.59
N ASN A 418 22.61 18.37 -8.76
CA ASN A 418 21.29 17.75 -8.78
C ASN A 418 20.62 17.86 -7.41
N ASN A 419 19.34 18.18 -7.45
CA ASN A 419 18.45 18.16 -6.31
C ASN A 419 17.68 16.84 -6.28
N PHE A 420 17.12 16.50 -5.13
CA PHE A 420 16.08 15.48 -5.10
C PHE A 420 14.90 15.93 -5.98
N LEU A 421 14.45 15.02 -6.84
CA LEU A 421 13.17 15.16 -7.54
C LEU A 421 12.06 14.56 -6.67
N ALA A 422 10.86 15.14 -6.74
CA ALA A 422 9.69 14.57 -6.07
C ALA A 422 9.45 13.14 -6.57
N THR A 423 8.92 12.28 -5.69
CA THR A 423 8.64 10.84 -5.85
C THR A 423 9.82 9.93 -6.19
N LYS A 424 10.95 10.48 -6.65
CA LYS A 424 12.12 9.69 -7.02
C LYS A 424 12.90 9.28 -5.77
N GLY A 425 13.29 8.01 -5.71
CA GLY A 425 14.23 7.52 -4.70
C GLY A 425 15.68 7.58 -5.20
N TYR A 426 16.59 7.92 -4.29
CA TYR A 426 18.03 7.99 -4.51
C TYR A 426 18.74 7.11 -3.52
N VAL A 427 19.71 6.34 -3.99
CA VAL A 427 20.53 5.48 -3.13
C VAL A 427 21.80 6.23 -2.76
N ILE A 428 21.97 6.52 -1.47
CA ILE A 428 23.06 7.33 -0.94
C ILE A 428 23.86 6.48 0.05
N ARG A 429 25.17 6.41 -0.16
CA ARG A 429 26.06 5.73 0.80
C ARG A 429 26.23 6.56 2.06
N SER A 430 26.43 5.90 3.19
CA SER A 430 26.81 6.53 4.44
C SER A 430 28.03 7.46 4.29
N PRO A 431 28.16 8.48 5.16
CA PRO A 431 29.32 9.36 5.18
C PRO A 431 30.65 8.61 5.22
N ASN A 432 31.64 9.11 4.48
CA ASN A 432 32.90 8.39 4.29
C ASN A 432 33.79 8.34 5.53
N ASN A 433 33.54 9.23 6.50
CA ASN A 433 34.24 9.30 7.78
C ASN A 433 33.68 8.36 8.85
N TRP A 434 32.67 7.53 8.54
CA TRP A 434 32.04 6.63 9.50
C TRP A 434 32.81 5.33 9.72
N SER A 435 32.45 4.60 10.78
CA SER A 435 33.06 3.33 11.14
C SER A 435 32.67 2.21 10.17
N SER A 436 33.59 1.26 9.96
CA SER A 436 33.33 0.01 9.26
C SER A 436 32.90 -1.14 10.19
N SER A 437 32.75 -0.88 11.49
CA SER A 437 32.39 -1.91 12.48
C SER A 437 31.38 -1.46 13.55
N ILE A 438 31.14 -0.15 13.69
CA ILE A 438 30.17 0.41 14.64
C ILE A 438 29.11 1.15 13.83
N SER A 439 27.88 0.64 13.84
CA SER A 439 26.76 1.28 13.13
C SER A 439 26.27 2.50 13.90
N SER A 440 25.73 3.48 13.17
CA SER A 440 25.12 4.68 13.73
C SER A 440 23.99 5.16 12.83
N PRO A 441 22.91 5.76 13.38
CA PRO A 441 21.85 6.32 12.56
C PRO A 441 22.32 7.60 11.86
N TYR A 442 21.81 7.83 10.65
CA TYR A 442 22.01 9.07 9.90
C TYR A 442 20.84 10.02 10.15
N PHE A 443 21.15 11.23 10.64
CA PHE A 443 20.18 12.29 10.87
C PHE A 443 20.04 13.15 9.63
N GLY A 444 19.19 12.71 8.71
CA GLY A 444 18.84 13.43 7.49
C GLY A 444 18.08 14.72 7.82
N THR A 445 18.49 15.82 7.21
CA THR A 445 17.83 17.13 7.34
C THR A 445 17.41 17.61 5.96
N PHE A 446 16.11 17.65 5.72
CA PHE A 446 15.52 18.17 4.49
C PHE A 446 15.10 19.63 4.69
N VAL A 447 15.63 20.53 3.87
CA VAL A 447 15.35 21.97 3.89
C VAL A 447 14.80 22.40 2.54
N GLY A 448 13.60 22.97 2.53
CA GLY A 448 12.94 23.40 1.31
C GLY A 448 11.46 23.68 1.51
N ILE A 449 10.75 24.01 0.43
CA ILE A 449 9.30 24.22 0.47
C ILE A 449 8.62 22.85 0.57
N PRO A 450 7.73 22.61 1.56
CA PRO A 450 7.09 21.31 1.76
C PRO A 450 6.26 20.92 0.53
N ASN A 451 6.50 19.71 0.05
CA ASN A 451 5.81 19.15 -1.10
C ASN A 451 4.32 18.90 -0.79
N ASN A 452 3.47 19.23 -1.76
CA ASN A 452 2.02 19.11 -1.65
C ASN A 452 1.38 18.98 -3.03
N GLY A 453 0.27 18.25 -3.09
CA GLY A 453 -0.52 18.04 -4.30
C GLY A 453 -0.20 16.72 -4.96
N GLU A 454 -0.61 16.62 -6.22
CA GLU A 454 -0.46 15.42 -7.02
C GLU A 454 0.94 15.28 -7.58
N TYR A 455 1.50 14.08 -7.49
CA TYR A 455 2.72 13.71 -8.19
C TYR A 455 2.52 12.46 -9.02
N PHE A 456 3.05 12.52 -10.23
CA PHE A 456 2.97 11.47 -11.22
C PHE A 456 4.39 11.02 -11.57
N SER A 457 4.69 9.74 -11.37
CA SER A 457 6.01 9.18 -11.58
C SER A 457 5.96 8.08 -12.63
N PRO A 458 6.62 8.24 -13.78
CA PRO A 458 6.73 7.16 -14.75
C PRO A 458 7.39 5.93 -14.11
N ILE A 459 6.73 4.78 -14.21
CA ILE A 459 7.25 3.49 -13.80
C ILE A 459 7.27 2.54 -14.99
N ASN A 460 8.29 1.70 -15.04
CA ASN A 460 8.43 0.70 -16.09
C ASN A 460 8.04 -0.68 -15.57
N LEU A 461 7.68 -1.59 -16.47
CA LEU A 461 7.59 -3.01 -16.19
C LEU A 461 8.85 -3.48 -15.45
N GLY A 462 8.64 -4.18 -14.34
CA GLY A 462 9.70 -4.66 -13.46
C GLY A 462 9.96 -3.73 -12.28
N TYR A 463 11.20 -3.75 -11.78
CA TYR A 463 11.56 -3.02 -10.57
C TYR A 463 11.72 -1.53 -10.83
N ASN A 464 11.28 -0.72 -9.87
CA ASN A 464 11.44 0.73 -9.84
C ASN A 464 11.83 1.19 -8.42
N LEU A 465 12.43 2.37 -8.29
CA LEU A 465 12.77 2.99 -7.01
C LEU A 465 12.08 4.35 -6.89
N LEU A 466 11.07 4.40 -6.03
CA LEU A 466 10.34 5.62 -5.70
C LEU A 466 10.59 6.00 -4.24
N GLY A 467 9.94 7.04 -3.76
CA GLY A 467 9.93 7.37 -2.36
C GLY A 467 8.82 8.34 -2.01
N ASN A 468 8.51 8.42 -0.71
CA ASN A 468 7.42 9.25 -0.22
C ASN A 468 7.76 10.74 -0.47
N PRO A 469 7.02 11.44 -1.36
CA PRO A 469 7.30 12.82 -1.72
C PRO A 469 6.78 13.81 -0.67
N TYR A 470 6.09 13.37 0.38
CA TYR A 470 5.35 14.23 1.28
C TYR A 470 5.98 14.33 2.67
N PRO A 471 5.82 15.47 3.37
CA PRO A 471 6.25 15.64 4.75
C PRO A 471 5.32 14.93 5.76
N ALA A 472 4.53 13.95 5.31
CA ALA A 472 3.68 13.08 6.12
C ALA A 472 3.79 11.63 5.64
N THR A 473 3.65 10.72 6.59
CA THR A 473 3.61 9.27 6.34
C THR A 473 2.48 8.97 5.37
N ILE A 474 2.72 8.04 4.44
CA ILE A 474 1.69 7.52 3.55
C ILE A 474 1.41 6.05 3.85
N GLN A 475 0.17 5.61 3.59
CA GLN A 475 -0.23 4.22 3.76
C GLN A 475 0.13 3.39 2.52
N ALA A 476 0.85 2.30 2.73
CA ALA A 476 1.34 1.43 1.67
C ALA A 476 0.20 0.69 0.96
N SER A 477 -0.83 0.25 1.69
CA SER A 477 -1.97 -0.45 1.07
C SER A 477 -2.76 0.46 0.13
N HIS A 478 -3.04 1.69 0.55
CA HIS A 478 -3.69 2.69 -0.32
C HIS A 478 -2.81 3.04 -1.52
N PHE A 479 -1.50 3.15 -1.33
CA PHE A 479 -0.59 3.37 -2.45
C PHE A 479 -0.62 2.21 -3.46
N ILE A 480 -0.69 0.95 -3.01
CA ILE A 480 -0.84 -0.22 -3.89
C ILE A 480 -2.21 -0.22 -4.57
N GLY A 481 -3.31 -0.05 -3.81
CA GLY A 481 -4.68 -0.08 -4.33
C GLY A 481 -4.95 1.01 -5.38
N LEU A 482 -4.36 2.19 -5.19
CA LEU A 482 -4.42 3.29 -6.16
C LEU A 482 -3.62 3.00 -7.44
N ASN A 483 -2.51 2.26 -7.30
CA ASN A 483 -1.57 2.00 -8.38
C ASN A 483 -1.63 0.53 -8.79
N ARG A 484 -2.72 0.16 -9.47
CA ARG A 484 -3.13 -1.21 -9.81
C ARG A 484 -2.17 -2.03 -10.69
N THR A 485 -1.00 -1.51 -11.05
CA THR A 485 0.06 -2.33 -11.67
C THR A 485 1.13 -2.75 -10.67
N ILE A 486 1.11 -2.22 -9.45
CA ILE A 486 2.10 -2.48 -8.41
C ILE A 486 1.77 -3.80 -7.71
N GLU A 487 2.69 -4.75 -7.81
CA GLU A 487 2.53 -6.07 -7.18
C GLU A 487 3.00 -6.05 -5.72
N THR A 488 4.22 -5.56 -5.47
CA THR A 488 4.88 -5.68 -4.16
C THR A 488 5.80 -4.48 -3.91
N LEU A 489 5.82 -4.02 -2.65
CA LEU A 489 6.78 -3.03 -2.17
C LEU A 489 7.93 -3.72 -1.43
N TYR A 490 9.15 -3.22 -1.62
CA TYR A 490 10.35 -3.76 -0.98
C TYR A 490 11.12 -2.66 -0.25
N PHE A 491 11.48 -2.95 1.00
CA PHE A 491 12.14 -2.03 1.93
C PHE A 491 13.49 -2.59 2.36
N TRP A 492 14.53 -1.77 2.20
CA TRP A 492 15.88 -2.15 2.58
C TRP A 492 16.10 -2.01 4.09
N THR A 493 16.51 -3.09 4.77
CA THR A 493 16.56 -3.19 6.24
C THR A 493 17.95 -2.96 6.85
N HIS A 494 19.03 -3.01 6.05
CA HIS A 494 20.41 -2.77 6.48
C HIS A 494 20.96 -3.73 7.55
N THR A 495 20.36 -4.90 7.72
CA THR A 495 20.73 -5.85 8.79
C THR A 495 21.98 -6.65 8.46
N SER A 496 22.20 -7.00 7.19
CA SER A 496 23.44 -7.61 6.72
C SER A 496 24.32 -6.57 6.04
N GLN A 497 25.57 -6.48 6.47
CA GLN A 497 26.56 -5.52 5.96
C GLN A 497 27.12 -5.92 4.60
N ALA A 498 27.56 -4.93 3.82
CA ALA A 498 28.25 -5.18 2.55
C ALA A 498 29.70 -5.67 2.78
N ILE A 499 30.10 -6.72 2.07
CA ILE A 499 31.47 -7.23 2.00
C ILE A 499 32.00 -7.03 0.58
N GLY A 500 33.05 -6.23 0.42
CA GLY A 500 33.61 -5.92 -0.91
C GLY A 500 32.64 -5.17 -1.84
N GLY A 501 31.58 -4.55 -1.29
CA GLY A 501 30.54 -3.86 -2.07
C GLY A 501 29.37 -4.76 -2.51
N LEU A 502 29.34 -6.02 -2.06
CA LEU A 502 28.23 -6.95 -2.29
C LEU A 502 27.61 -7.35 -0.95
N TYR A 503 26.30 -7.52 -0.93
CA TYR A 503 25.58 -7.98 0.25
C TYR A 503 25.48 -9.51 0.24
N PRO A 504 25.93 -10.20 1.31
CA PRO A 504 25.91 -11.66 1.37
C PRO A 504 24.53 -12.25 1.69
N MET A 505 23.55 -11.39 1.99
CA MET A 505 22.17 -11.75 2.28
C MET A 505 21.21 -10.70 1.72
N ASN A 506 20.01 -11.16 1.38
CA ASN A 506 18.93 -10.27 0.97
C ASN A 506 18.48 -9.40 2.17
N ASN A 507 18.57 -8.08 2.01
CA ASN A 507 18.16 -7.09 3.02
C ASN A 507 16.76 -6.51 2.74
N PHE A 508 16.05 -7.00 1.73
CA PHE A 508 14.71 -6.53 1.39
C PHE A 508 13.64 -7.27 2.19
N ALA A 509 12.94 -6.50 3.01
CA ALA A 509 11.63 -6.87 3.52
C ALA A 509 10.57 -6.55 2.46
N SER A 510 9.49 -7.34 2.39
CA SER A 510 8.44 -7.17 1.39
C SER A 510 7.12 -6.79 2.05
N TYR A 511 6.26 -6.08 1.33
CA TYR A 511 4.91 -5.71 1.77
C TYR A 511 3.93 -5.74 0.60
N THR A 512 2.73 -6.27 0.86
CA THR A 512 1.54 -6.23 -0.01
C THR A 512 0.32 -5.84 0.83
N ASN A 513 -0.87 -5.74 0.23
CA ASN A 513 -2.12 -5.50 0.97
C ASN A 513 -2.42 -6.59 2.01
N LEU A 514 -1.86 -7.79 1.84
CA LEU A 514 -1.99 -8.88 2.80
C LEU A 514 -1.13 -8.67 4.06
N GLY A 515 -0.02 -7.94 3.94
CA GLY A 515 0.89 -7.61 5.04
C GLY A 515 2.36 -7.68 4.65
N GLY A 516 3.23 -7.51 5.65
CA GLY A 516 4.68 -7.52 5.49
C GLY A 516 5.36 -8.83 5.90
N VAL A 517 6.52 -9.11 5.29
CA VAL A 517 7.50 -10.12 5.74
C VAL A 517 8.86 -9.48 5.98
N ALA A 518 9.59 -9.98 6.97
CA ALA A 518 10.95 -9.54 7.25
C ALA A 518 11.91 -9.95 6.12
N ALA A 519 13.01 -9.20 6.00
CA ALA A 519 14.09 -9.58 5.11
C ALA A 519 14.77 -10.88 5.58
N ALA A 520 15.41 -11.58 4.64
CA ALA A 520 16.28 -12.71 4.92
C ALA A 520 17.35 -12.41 5.98
N ALA A 521 17.95 -11.22 5.89
CA ALA A 521 18.93 -10.73 6.84
C ALA A 521 18.35 -10.34 8.21
N GLY A 522 17.03 -10.48 8.39
CA GLY A 522 16.28 -9.98 9.54
C GLY A 522 15.95 -8.50 9.42
N GLY A 523 15.30 -7.95 10.45
CA GLY A 523 14.92 -6.54 10.50
C GLY A 523 13.44 -6.37 10.85
N GLN A 524 12.98 -5.12 10.87
CA GLN A 524 11.58 -4.81 11.11
C GLN A 524 10.73 -5.25 9.92
N ILE A 525 9.60 -5.89 10.22
CA ILE A 525 8.54 -6.16 9.25
C ILE A 525 7.89 -4.82 8.90
N PRO A 526 7.67 -4.51 7.60
CA PRO A 526 6.96 -3.29 7.21
C PRO A 526 5.57 -3.24 7.85
N ASP A 527 5.28 -2.12 8.51
CA ASP A 527 4.05 -1.90 9.30
C ASP A 527 2.87 -1.39 8.46
N GLY A 528 3.02 -1.37 7.13
CA GLY A 528 2.05 -0.81 6.20
C GLY A 528 2.14 0.70 6.01
N THR A 529 3.21 1.33 6.52
CA THR A 529 3.45 2.76 6.34
C THR A 529 4.77 3.07 5.64
N ILE A 530 4.81 4.16 4.90
CA ILE A 530 6.01 4.67 4.23
C ILE A 530 6.30 6.06 4.79
N LYS A 531 7.36 6.18 5.58
CA LYS A 531 7.67 7.40 6.34
C LYS A 531 8.19 8.52 5.41
N PRO A 532 8.06 9.81 5.78
CA PRO A 532 8.63 10.89 4.98
C PRO A 532 10.13 10.75 4.85
N GLY A 533 10.65 10.98 3.65
CA GLY A 533 12.07 10.82 3.35
C GLY A 533 12.49 9.39 2.96
N GLN A 534 11.62 8.39 3.15
CA GLN A 534 11.92 7.00 2.86
C GLN A 534 11.80 6.72 1.35
N GLY A 535 12.86 6.16 0.76
CA GLY A 535 12.79 5.50 -0.55
C GLY A 535 12.40 4.03 -0.40
N PHE A 536 11.68 3.50 -1.39
CA PHE A 536 11.25 2.11 -1.42
C PHE A 536 11.24 1.60 -2.87
N TYR A 537 11.53 0.32 -3.02
CA TYR A 537 11.45 -0.34 -4.31
C TYR A 537 10.05 -0.90 -4.50
N LEU A 538 9.65 -1.05 -5.76
CA LEU A 538 8.40 -1.69 -6.13
C LEU A 538 8.60 -2.52 -7.39
N TYR A 539 7.76 -3.53 -7.59
CA TYR A 539 7.63 -4.22 -8.87
C TYR A 539 6.31 -3.83 -9.54
N SER A 540 6.37 -3.43 -10.81
CA SER A 540 5.20 -3.12 -11.64
C SER A 540 5.03 -4.18 -12.72
N SER A 541 3.79 -4.64 -12.94
CA SER A 541 3.40 -5.55 -14.02
C SER A 541 3.33 -4.88 -15.39
N GLU A 542 3.38 -3.55 -15.46
CA GLU A 542 3.29 -2.78 -16.71
C GLU A 542 4.12 -1.48 -16.69
N ASN A 543 4.30 -0.89 -17.89
CA ASN A 543 4.75 0.48 -18.03
C ASN A 543 3.56 1.42 -17.81
N THR A 544 3.60 2.21 -16.74
CA THR A 544 2.52 3.14 -16.41
C THR A 544 3.06 4.36 -15.66
N THR A 545 2.18 5.14 -15.05
CA THR A 545 2.52 6.25 -14.18
C THR A 545 1.99 5.98 -12.79
N ALA A 546 2.91 5.87 -11.82
CA ALA A 546 2.55 5.81 -10.41
C ALA A 546 2.00 7.18 -9.97
N TRP A 547 0.85 7.15 -9.33
CA TRP A 547 0.14 8.28 -8.78
C TRP A 547 0.38 8.37 -7.27
N PHE A 548 0.86 9.52 -6.82
CA PHE A 548 0.86 9.93 -5.42
C PHE A 548 -0.13 11.07 -5.28
N HIS A 549 -1.16 10.83 -4.47
CA HIS A 549 -2.14 11.85 -4.11
C HIS A 549 -2.10 12.19 -2.64
N ASN A 550 -2.65 13.36 -2.32
CA ASN A 550 -2.63 13.89 -0.97
C ASN A 550 -3.37 13.01 0.05
N ALA A 551 -4.41 12.27 -0.36
CA ALA A 551 -5.20 11.44 0.54
C ALA A 551 -4.44 10.19 1.03
N LEU A 552 -3.34 9.79 0.38
CA LEU A 552 -2.41 8.78 0.92
C LEU A 552 -1.89 9.15 2.32
N ARG A 553 -1.93 10.43 2.68
CA ARG A 553 -1.44 11.00 3.95
C ARG A 553 -2.48 11.02 5.05
N TYR A 554 -3.75 10.85 4.70
CA TYR A 554 -4.89 11.19 5.57
C TYR A 554 -5.17 10.09 6.60
N ASP A 555 -5.10 8.84 6.18
CA ASP A 555 -5.62 7.73 6.96
C ASP A 555 -4.67 7.22 8.06
N VAL A 556 -3.39 7.64 8.02
CA VAL A 556 -2.42 7.43 9.12
C VAL A 556 -2.86 8.13 10.43
N LYS A 557 -3.90 8.97 10.36
CA LYS A 557 -4.47 9.74 11.46
C LYS A 557 -5.93 9.39 11.78
N ASN A 558 -6.62 8.56 11.00
CA ASN A 558 -7.94 8.03 11.37
C ASN A 558 -7.81 6.95 12.47
N SER A 559 -7.09 7.32 13.53
CA SER A 559 -7.44 6.97 14.90
C SER A 559 -8.77 7.59 15.35
N GLN A 560 -9.69 7.92 14.43
CA GLN A 560 -11.04 8.31 14.80
C GLN A 560 -11.68 7.07 15.41
N PHE A 561 -11.68 7.13 16.73
CA PHE A 561 -12.08 6.13 17.68
C PHE A 561 -13.52 5.70 17.43
N PHE A 562 -13.73 4.79 16.49
CA PHE A 562 -14.86 3.87 16.52
C PHE A 562 -14.51 2.84 17.60
N ARG A 563 -15.10 3.00 18.79
CA ARG A 563 -15.09 1.92 19.80
C ARG A 563 -15.56 0.63 19.11
N ASN A 564 -14.63 -0.31 18.92
CA ASN A 564 -14.80 -1.64 18.34
C ASN A 564 -15.03 -1.71 16.82
N GLU A 565 -14.14 -1.16 16.01
CA GLU A 565 -13.83 -1.88 14.77
C GLU A 565 -12.77 -2.92 15.08
N LEU A 566 -13.16 -4.18 14.87
CA LEU A 566 -12.24 -5.27 14.65
C LEU A 566 -11.16 -4.72 13.73
N ALA A 567 -9.88 -4.69 14.15
CA ALA A 567 -8.83 -4.81 13.16
C ALA A 567 -9.33 -5.90 12.21
N GLU A 568 -9.50 -5.62 10.91
CA GLU A 568 -9.93 -6.64 9.96
C GLU A 568 -9.20 -7.92 10.38
N ASN A 569 -9.96 -8.94 10.81
CA ASN A 569 -9.36 -10.14 11.37
C ASN A 569 -8.60 -10.77 10.20
N ARG A 570 -7.34 -10.38 10.06
CA ARG A 570 -6.46 -10.88 9.04
C ARG A 570 -6.17 -12.30 9.45
N ASP A 571 -6.67 -13.23 8.66
CA ASP A 571 -6.39 -14.63 8.84
C ASP A 571 -5.02 -14.90 8.22
N VAL A 572 -3.95 -14.52 8.94
CA VAL A 572 -2.59 -14.66 8.44
C VAL A 572 -1.67 -15.33 9.45
N PHE A 573 -0.60 -15.93 8.95
CA PHE A 573 0.51 -16.43 9.75
C PHE A 573 1.81 -16.39 8.97
N ARG A 574 2.94 -16.34 9.68
CA ARG A 574 4.27 -16.30 9.06
C ARG A 574 5.05 -17.57 9.35
N ILE A 575 5.81 -18.01 8.35
CA ILE A 575 6.73 -19.14 8.48
C ILE A 575 8.15 -18.65 8.23
N ASN A 576 9.06 -19.01 9.14
CA ASN A 576 10.48 -18.72 9.04
C ASN A 576 11.26 -19.98 8.67
N LEU A 577 12.21 -19.84 7.74
CA LEU A 577 13.29 -20.80 7.54
C LEU A 577 14.55 -20.32 8.25
N ASN A 578 15.11 -21.18 9.09
CA ASN A 578 16.36 -20.92 9.81
C ASN A 578 17.38 -22.03 9.56
N GLY A 579 18.66 -21.69 9.53
CA GLY A 579 19.78 -22.62 9.69
C GLY A 579 20.35 -22.55 11.09
N ASP A 580 21.51 -23.19 11.30
CA ASP A 580 22.14 -23.33 12.62
C ASP A 580 22.33 -22.03 13.41
N ASN A 581 22.78 -20.96 12.76
CA ASN A 581 23.03 -19.65 13.38
C ASN A 581 22.59 -18.49 12.49
N LYS A 582 21.67 -18.75 11.55
CA LYS A 582 21.33 -17.81 10.48
C LYS A 582 19.86 -17.93 10.09
N ALA A 583 19.12 -16.84 10.13
CA ALA A 583 17.80 -16.75 9.50
C ALA A 583 17.98 -16.67 7.97
N TYR A 584 17.12 -17.38 7.22
CA TYR A 584 17.20 -17.41 5.76
C TYR A 584 16.12 -16.58 5.11
N ASN A 585 14.85 -16.78 5.45
CA ASN A 585 13.77 -15.90 5.02
C ASN A 585 12.49 -16.18 5.82
N GLN A 586 11.56 -15.25 5.70
CA GLN A 586 10.21 -15.35 6.20
C GLN A 586 9.23 -15.36 5.01
N ILE A 587 8.13 -16.09 5.16
CA ILE A 587 6.98 -16.05 4.25
C ILE A 587 5.70 -15.73 5.03
N LEU A 588 4.72 -15.13 4.37
CA LEU A 588 3.38 -14.86 4.88
C LEU A 588 2.37 -15.65 4.06
N ILE A 589 1.49 -16.38 4.74
CA ILE A 589 0.32 -17.01 4.13
C ILE A 589 -0.89 -16.38 4.78
N GLY A 590 -1.82 -15.90 3.96
CA GLY A 590 -3.03 -15.22 4.42
C GLY A 590 -4.28 -15.70 3.69
N TYR A 591 -5.40 -15.70 4.39
CA TYR A 591 -6.71 -16.09 3.89
C TYR A 591 -7.62 -14.87 3.86
N THR A 592 -8.21 -14.59 2.70
CA THR A 592 -9.10 -13.45 2.52
C THR A 592 -10.07 -13.72 1.38
N ASP A 593 -11.29 -13.19 1.49
CA ASP A 593 -12.32 -13.28 0.45
C ASP A 593 -11.91 -12.54 -0.85
N LYS A 594 -10.88 -11.68 -0.75
CA LYS A 594 -10.32 -10.93 -1.89
C LYS A 594 -9.24 -11.69 -2.67
N ALA A 595 -8.82 -12.87 -2.22
CA ALA A 595 -7.76 -13.65 -2.83
C ALA A 595 -8.28 -14.94 -3.48
N SER A 596 -7.50 -15.48 -4.40
CA SER A 596 -7.73 -16.70 -5.15
C SER A 596 -6.60 -17.71 -4.92
N ASN A 597 -6.64 -18.83 -5.64
CA ASN A 597 -5.52 -19.76 -5.69
C ASN A 597 -4.50 -19.41 -6.79
N ASN A 598 -4.85 -18.45 -7.64
CA ASN A 598 -4.01 -17.94 -8.72
C ASN A 598 -3.29 -16.67 -8.22
N PHE A 599 -2.50 -16.05 -9.09
CA PHE A 599 -1.82 -14.82 -8.75
C PHE A 599 -2.81 -13.66 -8.61
N ASP A 600 -2.81 -13.03 -7.44
CA ASP A 600 -3.62 -11.86 -7.11
C ASP A 600 -2.73 -10.63 -6.97
N LEU A 601 -2.93 -9.66 -7.87
CA LEU A 601 -2.15 -8.44 -7.90
C LEU A 601 -2.35 -7.60 -6.63
N GLY A 602 -1.25 -7.09 -6.06
CA GLY A 602 -1.26 -6.29 -4.84
C GLY A 602 -1.50 -7.10 -3.56
N ILE A 603 -1.79 -8.39 -3.65
CA ILE A 603 -1.95 -9.34 -2.53
C ILE A 603 -0.74 -10.27 -2.46
N ASP A 604 -0.36 -10.87 -3.58
CA ASP A 604 0.77 -11.81 -3.65
C ASP A 604 2.11 -11.09 -3.82
N GLY A 605 3.12 -11.55 -3.07
CA GLY A 605 4.45 -10.96 -3.04
C GLY A 605 5.51 -11.88 -3.63
N LYS A 606 6.01 -11.58 -4.84
CA LYS A 606 7.08 -12.37 -5.48
C LYS A 606 8.34 -12.37 -4.63
N ALA A 607 9.00 -13.54 -4.57
CA ALA A 607 10.26 -13.69 -3.87
C ALA A 607 11.36 -12.85 -4.51
N PHE A 608 12.03 -12.04 -3.70
CA PHE A 608 13.16 -11.21 -4.10
C PHE A 608 14.49 -11.90 -3.76
N GLU A 609 15.48 -11.82 -4.66
CA GLU A 609 16.83 -12.42 -4.51
C GLU A 609 16.86 -13.90 -4.08
N ILE A 610 16.56 -14.80 -5.02
CA ILE A 610 16.46 -16.26 -4.82
C ILE A 610 17.81 -17.02 -4.71
N GLY A 611 18.93 -16.32 -4.48
CA GLY A 611 20.30 -16.86 -4.52
C GLY A 611 20.80 -17.48 -3.21
N ILE A 612 19.92 -17.71 -2.24
CA ILE A 612 20.23 -18.28 -0.92
C ILE A 612 19.28 -19.44 -0.62
N PRO A 613 19.57 -20.29 0.38
CA PRO A 613 18.57 -21.20 0.92
C PRO A 613 17.32 -20.43 1.32
N MET A 614 16.15 -20.96 0.99
CA MET A 614 14.88 -20.26 1.21
C MET A 614 13.70 -21.22 1.23
N ILE A 615 12.65 -20.83 1.94
CA ILE A 615 11.30 -21.41 1.85
C ILE A 615 10.38 -20.44 1.09
N TYR A 616 9.43 -20.95 0.34
CA TYR A 616 8.51 -20.14 -0.48
C TYR A 616 7.22 -20.91 -0.73
N THR A 617 6.18 -20.19 -1.15
CA THR A 617 5.01 -20.81 -1.78
C THR A 617 5.11 -20.73 -3.30
N LEU A 618 4.26 -21.49 -3.99
CA LEU A 618 4.23 -21.58 -5.45
C LEU A 618 2.86 -21.21 -5.99
N ILE A 619 2.87 -20.39 -7.04
CA ILE A 619 1.73 -20.11 -7.92
C ILE A 619 2.29 -20.19 -9.34
N ASP A 620 1.76 -21.09 -10.17
CA ASP A 620 2.21 -21.34 -11.55
C ASP A 620 3.75 -21.44 -11.70
N ASP A 621 4.40 -22.23 -10.84
CA ASP A 621 5.86 -22.42 -10.76
C ASP A 621 6.69 -21.16 -10.40
N VAL A 622 6.04 -20.04 -10.10
CA VAL A 622 6.68 -18.82 -9.61
C VAL A 622 6.72 -18.82 -8.07
N LYS A 623 7.84 -18.33 -7.51
CA LYS A 623 8.12 -18.36 -6.07
C LYS A 623 7.61 -17.10 -5.37
N TYR A 624 6.86 -17.26 -4.29
CA TYR A 624 6.28 -16.17 -3.52
C TYR A 624 6.74 -16.21 -2.06
N VAL A 625 6.94 -15.02 -1.49
CA VAL A 625 7.17 -14.80 -0.05
C VAL A 625 5.92 -14.31 0.67
N ILE A 626 4.94 -13.78 -0.06
CA ILE A 626 3.62 -13.47 0.47
C ILE A 626 2.61 -14.14 -0.46
N GLN A 627 1.68 -14.92 0.08
CA GLN A 627 0.62 -15.53 -0.71
C GLN A 627 -0.74 -15.35 -0.03
N GLY A 628 -1.69 -14.81 -0.81
CA GLY A 628 -3.11 -14.83 -0.52
C GLY A 628 -3.73 -16.19 -0.87
N ARG A 629 -4.74 -16.58 -0.10
CA ARG A 629 -5.59 -17.74 -0.31
C ARG A 629 -7.04 -17.27 -0.18
N PRO A 630 -8.00 -17.96 -0.81
CA PRO A 630 -9.42 -17.69 -0.62
C PRO A 630 -9.83 -17.76 0.86
N ALA A 631 -11.07 -17.42 1.19
CA ALA A 631 -11.65 -17.58 2.52
C ALA A 631 -11.21 -18.88 3.24
N PHE A 632 -10.84 -18.79 4.52
CA PHE A 632 -10.27 -19.93 5.26
C PHE A 632 -11.18 -21.16 5.25
N ASN A 633 -10.60 -22.28 4.83
CA ASN A 633 -11.20 -23.60 4.87
C ASN A 633 -10.22 -24.58 5.52
N GLU A 634 -10.69 -25.32 6.52
CA GLU A 634 -9.86 -26.31 7.23
C GLU A 634 -9.41 -27.49 6.34
N ASP A 635 -10.06 -27.71 5.20
CA ASP A 635 -9.65 -28.72 4.20
C ASP A 635 -8.61 -28.18 3.20
N ASP A 636 -8.24 -26.91 3.29
CA ASP A 636 -7.18 -26.35 2.44
C ASP A 636 -5.80 -26.90 2.80
N SER A 637 -4.90 -26.85 1.83
CA SER A 637 -3.49 -27.20 2.00
C SER A 637 -2.61 -26.29 1.16
N VAL A 638 -1.47 -25.89 1.70
CA VAL A 638 -0.51 -25.01 1.02
C VAL A 638 0.82 -25.72 0.83
N LEU A 639 1.25 -25.89 -0.41
CA LEU A 639 2.55 -26.46 -0.72
C LEU A 639 3.66 -25.44 -0.41
N LEU A 640 4.70 -25.91 0.26
CA LEU A 640 5.91 -25.12 0.53
C LEU A 640 7.07 -25.69 -0.28
N GLY A 641 7.68 -24.84 -1.09
CA GLY A 641 8.94 -25.13 -1.74
C GLY A 641 10.11 -24.77 -0.84
N PHE A 642 11.13 -25.62 -0.84
CA PHE A 642 12.38 -25.40 -0.13
C PHE A 642 13.57 -25.50 -1.09
N LYS A 643 14.46 -24.52 -1.04
CA LYS A 643 15.74 -24.53 -1.79
C LYS A 643 16.90 -24.54 -0.79
N SER A 644 17.92 -25.33 -1.08
CA SER A 644 19.24 -25.22 -0.45
C SER A 644 20.38 -25.32 -1.47
N GLU A 645 21.45 -24.57 -1.26
CA GLU A 645 22.67 -24.63 -2.10
C GLU A 645 23.77 -25.49 -1.48
N THR A 646 23.67 -25.80 -0.19
CA THR A 646 24.64 -26.59 0.56
C THR A 646 23.93 -27.67 1.37
N SER A 647 24.58 -28.80 1.60
CA SER A 647 24.08 -29.75 2.60
C SER A 647 24.13 -29.08 3.97
N GLY A 648 23.06 -29.21 4.75
CA GLY A 648 22.95 -28.48 6.01
C GLY A 648 21.69 -28.79 6.79
N PHE A 649 21.71 -28.31 8.03
CA PHE A 649 20.60 -28.39 8.95
C PHE A 649 19.73 -27.14 8.86
N PHE A 650 18.42 -27.36 8.84
CA PHE A 650 17.42 -26.32 8.72
C PHE A 650 16.29 -26.54 9.73
N SER A 651 15.57 -25.46 10.05
CA SER A 651 14.34 -25.52 10.81
C SER A 651 13.27 -24.60 10.23
N ILE A 652 12.03 -25.04 10.33
CA ILE A 652 10.81 -24.30 9.96
C ILE A 652 10.06 -23.97 11.24
N SER A 653 9.70 -22.71 11.43
CA SER A 653 9.03 -22.22 12.63
C SER A 653 7.92 -21.23 12.29
N LEU A 654 6.92 -21.14 13.17
CA LEU A 654 5.77 -20.26 13.04
C LEU A 654 5.98 -18.96 13.81
N GLU A 655 5.52 -17.83 13.27
CA GLU A 655 5.56 -16.52 13.90
C GLU A 655 4.32 -15.69 13.52
N ASN A 656 3.95 -14.71 14.34
CA ASN A 656 2.93 -13.68 14.11
C ASN A 656 1.67 -14.17 13.36
N PHE A 657 0.92 -15.05 14.02
CA PHE A 657 -0.38 -15.53 13.57
C PHE A 657 -1.52 -14.74 14.22
N GLU A 658 -2.54 -14.43 13.43
CA GLU A 658 -3.72 -13.66 13.84
C GLU A 658 -5.00 -14.25 13.23
N GLY A 659 -6.17 -13.67 13.57
CA GLY A 659 -7.46 -14.15 13.07
C GLY A 659 -7.81 -15.57 13.52
N VAL A 660 -8.35 -16.39 12.62
CA VAL A 660 -8.73 -17.80 12.85
C VAL A 660 -7.57 -18.64 13.38
N PHE A 661 -6.33 -18.30 12.99
CA PHE A 661 -5.12 -18.98 13.42
C PHE A 661 -4.75 -18.70 14.86
N SER A 662 -5.44 -17.80 15.57
CA SER A 662 -5.35 -17.72 17.03
C SER A 662 -5.83 -19.02 17.69
N SER A 663 -6.82 -19.70 17.10
CA SER A 663 -7.44 -20.91 17.65
C SER A 663 -7.14 -22.19 16.86
N LYS A 664 -6.98 -22.10 15.54
CA LYS A 664 -6.75 -23.28 14.67
C LYS A 664 -5.29 -23.72 14.70
N SER A 665 -5.03 -25.02 14.66
CA SER A 665 -3.68 -25.58 14.53
C SER A 665 -3.12 -25.37 13.13
N ILE A 666 -1.80 -25.27 13.01
CA ILE A 666 -1.09 -25.16 11.72
C ILE A 666 -0.07 -26.29 11.67
N TYR A 667 -0.37 -27.33 10.89
CA TYR A 667 0.49 -28.50 10.81
C TYR A 667 1.43 -28.41 9.61
N LEU A 668 2.71 -28.68 9.83
CA LEU A 668 3.67 -28.96 8.77
C LEU A 668 3.77 -30.47 8.53
N LYS A 669 3.53 -30.88 7.30
CA LYS A 669 3.74 -32.24 6.83
C LYS A 669 5.03 -32.32 6.00
N ASP A 670 5.95 -33.19 6.40
CA ASP A 670 7.11 -33.56 5.59
C ASP A 670 6.82 -34.88 4.86
N LYS A 671 6.62 -34.81 3.54
CA LYS A 671 6.29 -35.98 2.70
C LYS A 671 7.48 -36.93 2.52
N LEU A 672 8.71 -36.51 2.82
CA LEU A 672 9.89 -37.37 2.76
C LEU A 672 9.95 -38.32 3.97
N THR A 673 9.69 -37.80 5.17
CA THR A 673 9.72 -38.60 6.41
C THR A 673 8.35 -39.07 6.86
N ASN A 674 7.28 -38.61 6.20
CA ASN A 674 5.88 -38.77 6.58
C ASN A 674 5.58 -38.25 8.01
N SER A 675 6.32 -37.22 8.44
CA SER A 675 6.12 -36.56 9.74
C SER A 675 5.04 -35.48 9.66
N LEU A 676 4.30 -35.29 10.75
CA LEU A 676 3.29 -34.23 10.89
C LEU A 676 3.45 -33.54 12.25
N ILE A 677 3.68 -32.24 12.25
CA ILE A 677 3.99 -31.46 13.46
C ILE A 677 3.13 -30.21 13.51
N ASP A 678 2.57 -29.91 14.68
CA ASP A 678 1.91 -28.63 14.93
C ASP A 678 2.98 -27.55 15.16
N LEU A 679 3.10 -26.61 14.23
CA LEU A 679 4.11 -25.55 14.31
C LEU A 679 3.84 -24.55 15.44
N LYS A 680 2.66 -24.59 16.05
CA LYS A 680 2.37 -23.82 17.27
C LYS A 680 3.07 -24.38 18.50
N ASP A 681 3.25 -25.70 18.54
CA ASP A 681 3.87 -26.37 19.68
C ASP A 681 5.39 -26.33 19.57
N ASN A 682 5.93 -26.67 18.39
CA ASN A 682 7.38 -26.78 18.17
C ASN A 682 7.78 -26.42 16.73
N SER A 683 9.00 -25.91 16.56
CA SER A 683 9.65 -25.81 15.24
C SER A 683 9.98 -27.19 14.67
N TYR A 684 9.92 -27.35 13.36
CA TYR A 684 10.35 -28.57 12.68
C TYR A 684 11.79 -28.49 12.19
N SER A 685 12.63 -29.43 12.60
CA SER A 685 14.03 -29.50 12.21
C SER A 685 14.31 -30.64 11.24
N PHE A 686 15.13 -30.37 10.22
CA PHE A 686 15.48 -31.38 9.20
C PHE A 686 16.87 -31.16 8.60
N LEU A 687 17.43 -32.25 8.07
CA LEU A 687 18.61 -32.21 7.21
C LEU A 687 18.17 -32.12 5.74
N SER A 688 18.92 -31.39 4.93
CA SER A 688 18.76 -31.40 3.48
C SER A 688 20.09 -31.40 2.76
N GLU A 689 20.14 -32.13 1.66
CA GLU A 689 21.16 -31.98 0.61
C GLU A 689 20.88 -30.73 -0.25
N PRO A 690 21.87 -30.25 -1.04
CA PRO A 690 21.65 -29.21 -2.03
C PRO A 690 20.57 -29.62 -3.02
N GLY A 691 19.63 -28.73 -3.31
CA GLY A 691 18.53 -29.01 -4.23
C GLY A 691 17.36 -28.05 -4.11
N ILE A 692 16.36 -28.29 -4.96
CA ILE A 692 15.06 -27.63 -4.94
C ILE A 692 14.01 -28.71 -4.70
N PHE A 693 13.18 -28.51 -3.67
CA PHE A 693 12.20 -29.46 -3.18
C PHE A 693 10.84 -28.76 -3.12
N ASN A 694 10.10 -28.79 -4.24
CA ASN A 694 8.79 -28.14 -4.34
C ASN A 694 7.64 -28.96 -3.73
N ASP A 695 7.84 -30.26 -3.56
CA ASP A 695 6.78 -31.21 -3.15
C ASP A 695 7.03 -31.84 -1.78
N ARG A 696 8.06 -31.40 -1.05
CA ARG A 696 8.44 -32.02 0.23
C ARG A 696 7.53 -31.58 1.37
N PHE A 697 7.22 -30.28 1.44
CA PHE A 697 6.56 -29.68 2.58
C PHE A 697 5.16 -29.19 2.22
N GLU A 698 4.22 -29.38 3.14
CA GLU A 698 2.83 -29.00 2.96
C GLU A 698 2.25 -28.55 4.29
N ILE A 699 1.58 -27.40 4.30
CA ILE A 699 0.79 -26.93 5.44
C ILE A 699 -0.62 -27.50 5.32
N VAL A 700 -1.12 -28.05 6.42
CA VAL A 700 -2.50 -28.55 6.55
C VAL A 700 -3.11 -28.13 7.89
N TYR A 701 -4.44 -28.04 7.95
CA TYR A 701 -5.14 -27.54 9.14
C TYR A 701 -5.91 -28.62 9.90
N LYS A 702 -6.05 -29.82 9.33
CA LYS A 702 -6.61 -31.01 9.98
C LYS A 702 -5.54 -32.08 10.15
N ARG A 703 -5.60 -32.82 11.26
CA ARG A 703 -4.88 -34.09 11.37
C ARG A 703 -5.58 -35.11 10.46
N PRO A 704 -4.85 -35.78 9.55
CA PRO A 704 -5.41 -36.91 8.81
C PRO A 704 -5.90 -37.97 9.80
N THR A 705 -7.12 -38.47 9.60
CA THR A 705 -7.78 -39.46 10.46
C THR A 705 -7.06 -40.83 10.49
N LEU A 706 -6.02 -40.99 9.67
CA LEU A 706 -5.22 -42.19 9.52
C LEU A 706 -3.74 -41.78 9.39
N ILE A 707 -3.05 -41.58 10.51
CA ILE A 707 -1.63 -41.94 10.75
C ILE A 707 -1.48 -41.97 12.28
N GLU A 708 -1.65 -43.17 12.87
CA GLU A 708 -0.89 -43.52 14.06
C GLU A 708 0.55 -43.74 13.59
N ASN A 709 1.43 -42.78 13.91
CA ASN A 709 2.82 -42.99 14.28
C ASN A 709 3.47 -41.61 14.33
N SER A 710 3.52 -41.00 15.52
CA SER A 710 4.58 -40.04 15.82
C SER A 710 5.90 -40.83 15.78
N LEU A 711 6.48 -40.99 14.60
CA LEU A 711 7.86 -41.44 14.52
C LEU A 711 8.70 -40.31 15.10
N GLU A 712 9.15 -40.50 16.34
CA GLU A 712 10.25 -39.74 16.91
C GLU A 712 11.45 -39.92 15.98
N ASP A 713 11.71 -38.92 15.14
CA ASP A 713 12.84 -38.98 14.23
C ASP A 713 14.07 -38.40 14.92
N VAL A 714 15.07 -39.25 15.11
CA VAL A 714 16.39 -38.85 15.55
C VAL A 714 17.31 -38.79 14.34
N ILE A 715 17.76 -37.59 14.00
CA ILE A 715 18.64 -37.32 12.87
C ILE A 715 20.07 -37.28 13.39
N VAL A 716 20.99 -37.98 12.71
CA VAL A 716 22.42 -37.94 13.03
C VAL A 716 23.19 -37.53 11.78
N TYR A 717 24.02 -36.49 11.89
CA TYR A 717 24.91 -36.06 10.82
C TYR A 717 26.35 -35.90 11.32
N THR A 718 27.28 -36.02 10.38
CA THR A 718 28.72 -36.00 10.63
C THR A 718 29.37 -34.92 9.78
N THR A 719 30.12 -34.01 10.40
CA THR A 719 30.99 -33.06 9.71
C THR A 719 32.43 -33.57 9.69
N GLU A 720 33.39 -32.73 9.32
CA GLU A 720 34.80 -33.11 9.30
C GLU A 720 35.33 -33.48 10.70
N ASN A 721 34.82 -32.84 11.76
CA ASN A 721 35.33 -32.99 13.14
C ASN A 721 34.27 -33.31 14.19
N GLU A 722 33.00 -33.46 13.82
CA GLU A 722 31.92 -33.59 14.81
C GLU A 722 30.77 -34.48 14.34
N ILE A 723 30.18 -35.23 15.28
CA ILE A 723 28.90 -35.93 15.09
C ILE A 723 27.82 -35.13 15.81
N THR A 724 26.80 -34.67 15.09
CA THR A 724 25.68 -33.94 15.69
C THR A 724 24.40 -34.77 15.59
N ILE A 725 23.65 -34.79 16.68
CA ILE A 725 22.43 -35.57 16.85
C ILE A 725 21.30 -34.61 17.19
N PHE A 726 20.18 -34.79 16.51
CA PHE A 726 18.96 -34.05 16.73
C PHE A 726 17.81 -35.01 16.99
N SER A 727 16.94 -34.67 17.93
CA SER A 727 15.71 -35.39 18.20
C SER A 727 14.53 -34.45 18.03
N ASN A 728 13.53 -34.90 17.28
CA ASN A 728 12.33 -34.12 17.03
C ASN A 728 11.22 -34.49 18.04
N GLY A 729 10.75 -33.52 18.82
CA GLY A 729 9.62 -33.66 19.75
C GLY A 729 9.96 -34.19 21.16
N ASN A 730 11.18 -34.66 21.42
CA ASN A 730 11.64 -35.07 22.75
C ASN A 730 13.13 -34.77 22.95
N SER A 731 13.51 -34.27 24.12
CA SER A 731 14.91 -34.02 24.45
C SER A 731 15.72 -35.33 24.59
N ILE A 732 16.99 -35.28 24.19
CA ILE A 732 17.91 -36.41 24.30
C ILE A 732 18.39 -36.50 25.75
N ASP A 733 18.20 -37.65 26.41
CA ASP A 733 18.71 -37.90 27.75
C ASP A 733 20.14 -38.48 27.71
N LYS A 734 20.38 -39.45 26.82
CA LYS A 734 21.65 -40.19 26.77
C LYS A 734 22.07 -40.53 25.34
N ILE A 735 23.37 -40.46 25.06
CA ILE A 735 23.98 -40.91 23.80
C ILE A 735 25.16 -41.81 24.10
N GLU A 736 25.24 -42.93 23.40
CA GLU A 736 26.32 -43.91 23.46
C GLU A 736 26.84 -44.15 22.03
N VAL A 737 28.15 -44.02 21.81
CA VAL A 737 28.80 -44.19 20.49
C VAL A 737 29.72 -45.40 20.55
N TYR A 738 29.55 -46.34 19.63
CA TYR A 738 30.33 -47.57 19.52
C TYR A 738 30.99 -47.73 18.15
N ASP A 739 32.14 -48.40 18.10
CA ASP A 739 32.67 -48.96 16.85
C ASP A 739 31.93 -50.24 16.44
N VAL A 740 32.19 -50.76 15.23
CA VAL A 740 31.59 -52.02 14.74
C VAL A 740 32.01 -53.28 15.52
N LEU A 741 33.02 -53.18 16.38
CA LEU A 741 33.47 -54.25 17.28
C LEU A 741 32.80 -54.16 18.65
N GLY A 742 31.91 -53.19 18.87
CA GLY A 742 31.17 -52.98 20.12
C GLY A 742 31.95 -52.22 21.20
N ARG A 743 33.08 -51.59 20.86
CA ARG A 743 33.85 -50.78 21.80
C ARG A 743 33.22 -49.40 21.97
N GLU A 744 32.96 -48.99 23.20
CA GLU A 744 32.44 -47.66 23.52
C GLU A 744 33.51 -46.60 23.26
N LEU A 745 33.21 -45.65 22.36
CA LEU A 745 34.08 -44.55 22.00
C LEU A 745 33.72 -43.26 22.75
N SER A 746 32.44 -43.04 23.04
CA SER A 746 31.96 -41.86 23.75
C SER A 746 30.61 -42.13 24.41
N VAL A 747 30.39 -41.53 25.59
CA VAL A 747 29.10 -41.56 26.28
C VAL A 747 28.77 -40.16 26.80
N ARG A 748 27.54 -39.72 26.57
CA ARG A 748 26.96 -38.49 27.12
C ARG A 748 25.68 -38.86 27.86
N LYS A 749 25.53 -38.42 29.10
CA LYS A 749 24.36 -38.69 29.95
C LYS A 749 23.76 -37.36 30.42
N SER A 750 22.48 -37.37 30.75
CA SER A 750 21.74 -36.23 31.27
C SER A 750 21.86 -35.00 30.38
N VAL A 751 21.71 -35.21 29.07
CA VAL A 751 21.91 -34.12 28.11
C VAL A 751 20.75 -33.14 28.13
N LEU A 752 19.52 -33.64 28.20
CA LEU A 752 18.27 -32.87 28.27
C LEU A 752 18.18 -31.76 27.23
N SER A 753 18.67 -32.05 26.03
CA SER A 753 18.68 -31.13 24.89
C SER A 753 18.20 -31.88 23.65
N GLU A 754 17.46 -31.21 22.78
CA GLU A 754 17.04 -31.75 21.49
C GLU A 754 18.19 -31.80 20.47
N ARG A 755 19.30 -31.11 20.77
CA ARG A 755 20.54 -31.09 19.98
C ARG A 755 21.76 -31.45 20.82
N VAL A 756 22.59 -32.34 20.30
CA VAL A 756 23.88 -32.68 20.91
C VAL A 756 24.97 -32.82 19.87
N SER A 757 26.11 -32.21 20.14
CA SER A 757 27.30 -32.27 19.31
C SER A 757 28.43 -33.03 20.03
N ILE A 758 29.05 -33.98 19.33
CA ILE A 758 30.09 -34.89 19.83
C ILE A 758 31.37 -34.70 19.00
N SER A 759 32.33 -34.00 19.58
CA SER A 759 33.63 -33.69 18.97
C SER A 759 34.81 -34.48 19.56
N ASN A 760 34.57 -35.31 20.58
CA ASN A 760 35.62 -36.10 21.25
C ASN A 760 35.90 -37.46 20.59
N VAL A 761 35.23 -37.78 19.49
CA VAL A 761 35.49 -38.98 18.68
C VAL A 761 36.44 -38.59 17.54
N LYS A 762 37.53 -39.35 17.34
CA LYS A 762 38.44 -39.09 16.21
C LYS A 762 37.86 -39.65 14.90
N LYS A 763 37.84 -38.80 13.88
CA LYS A 763 37.53 -39.19 12.48
C LYS A 763 38.44 -40.33 12.03
N SER A 764 37.85 -41.42 11.57
CA SER A 764 38.58 -42.60 11.09
C SER A 764 37.95 -43.23 9.84
N ASN A 765 36.93 -42.59 9.27
CA ASN A 765 36.16 -43.06 8.12
C ASN A 765 35.64 -44.50 8.32
N GLN A 766 35.26 -44.84 9.55
CA GLN A 766 34.69 -46.15 9.88
C GLN A 766 33.21 -46.02 10.25
N ALA A 767 32.47 -47.12 10.17
CA ALA A 767 31.08 -47.14 10.64
C ALA A 767 31.02 -47.07 12.17
N LEU A 768 30.18 -46.19 12.70
CA LEU A 768 29.87 -46.06 14.11
C LEU A 768 28.39 -46.38 14.35
N ILE A 769 28.10 -46.93 15.53
CA ILE A 769 26.75 -47.20 16.02
C ILE A 769 26.46 -46.23 17.15
N LEU A 770 25.40 -45.43 17.00
CA LEU A 770 24.90 -44.54 18.03
C LEU A 770 23.63 -45.12 18.64
N ILE A 771 23.60 -45.20 19.97
CA ILE A 771 22.40 -45.52 20.76
C ILE A 771 21.96 -44.25 21.47
N ILE A 772 20.79 -43.75 21.13
CA ILE A 772 20.26 -42.46 21.59
C ILE A 772 19.01 -42.75 22.42
N THR A 773 19.02 -42.35 23.69
CA THR A 773 17.89 -42.48 24.61
C THR A 773 17.27 -41.11 24.81
N LEU A 774 15.96 -41.00 24.57
CA LEU A 774 15.19 -39.78 24.76
C LEU A 774 14.67 -39.70 26.20
N ASN A 775 14.28 -38.49 26.64
CA ASN A 775 13.78 -38.22 27.99
C ASN A 775 12.49 -38.99 28.35
N ASN A 776 11.72 -39.41 27.34
CA ASN A 776 10.56 -40.28 27.51
C ASN A 776 10.91 -41.79 27.64
N GLY A 777 12.19 -42.14 27.56
CA GLY A 777 12.71 -43.50 27.70
C GLY A 777 12.90 -44.26 26.38
N ASN A 778 12.47 -43.70 25.24
CA ASN A 778 12.63 -44.37 23.94
C ASN A 778 14.10 -44.44 23.52
N ARG A 779 14.48 -45.58 22.94
CA ARG A 779 15.85 -45.87 22.47
C ARG A 779 15.88 -46.03 20.96
N ILE A 780 16.72 -45.22 20.32
CA ILE A 780 16.87 -45.16 18.86
C ILE A 780 18.32 -45.45 18.49
N ASN A 781 18.51 -46.36 17.54
CA ASN A 781 19.83 -46.75 17.04
C ASN A 781 20.07 -46.14 15.66
N LYS A 782 21.21 -45.47 15.46
CA LYS A 782 21.60 -44.87 14.18
C LYS A 782 23.02 -45.30 13.80
N LYS A 783 23.24 -45.54 12.52
CA LYS A 783 24.55 -45.90 11.96
C LYS A 783 25.06 -44.72 11.14
N VAL A 784 26.30 -44.30 11.38
CA VAL A 784 26.97 -43.24 10.62
C VAL A 784 28.37 -43.66 10.21
N VAL A 785 28.95 -42.99 9.22
CA VAL A 785 30.36 -43.14 8.86
C VAL A 785 31.06 -41.87 9.32
N PHE A 786 32.07 -42.00 10.19
CA PHE A 786 32.78 -40.86 10.79
C PHE A 786 34.29 -41.03 10.82
#